data_AF-A0A9W8YCF5-F1
#
_entry.id   AF-A0A9W8YCF5-F1
#
_cell.length_a   1.000
_cell.length_b   1.000
_cell.length_c   1.000
_cell.angle_alpha   90.00
_cell.angle_beta   90.00
_cell.angle_gamma   90.00
#
_symmetry.space_group_name_H-M   'P 1'
#
loop_
_entity.id
_entity.type
_entity.pdbx_description
1 polymer ?
#
loop_
_entity_poly.entity_id
_entity_poly.type
_entity_poly.pdbx_seq_one_letter_code
_entity_poly.pdbx_strand_id
1 'polypeptide(L)'
;MKDTFAALLRTGAGKLALSLLVASSQTTAFTFTPVPSPNLNLDDLGRIAFAGDFDSISLYQYEGQSQQYPGRNGALLSRYPNGVFATINVTDADIKAMCSLQVNGAERVVFAGNFTGVGNLPTPGGIALLDPTNGKVEALEGLTGSVNTLYCDRSAGQVYVGGGLSGSNSTNAIVWKNGWQDLSFNGFNGVVHSIVKAPNGNVIFGGEFNGLGGNATVTKENSTQIIPIGSANISAQTSSSLQGFTDPKSIACKADFSTQGADQTWLLADKSPGFWRADFGFGFEPTGLRLYNTDQDGRGTKTWRFTALPDGGIMNFSYVDPSSGQKTFCDARCPLPEKDTKAQDFTFVNVVGMNAFKIDVSDWWGSGAGLNGIQLFQDAMYSYAVNDFNEPQECGPSTARSESTSTGPWQVTPSHNSYSQYLTAVLQGNPVDTDAATVTFYPDIKQSGNYSVTIYTPGCQGDGTCGSRGRVNVTTNMDDQNEDTILWQTNNFDKYDEIYNGYIDATSGSRPSVVLRPAPDQSSTPLTVVAQRVRFTLLKATSGNINGIFEYEPGKSLDDADLSASVINSAGASLTPREKAPITSLATDSQNLYVGGNFSSDDGRNNIFLVRQGATGPTALPGKGLNSQVMTLFQNDSTLYVGGNFTNTNDNSVQGLNGVAALVNNEWRPLGAGVDGVVLYLVPFSLNVTDNTPEQVLAVSGFFSRVNAFGNSSATQVVDFAVWVPSRGNWLHNLDFFSLAMSGRLMTFSDVPGSDRWFGGSVSSGSLLASGSAELESGNDLSLRAIPVDIQAQQQQTTSRKRAIVQGDNLNTTGVRTGTFYKENGMNRTVLAGHFATTGTDGQNITNVVIIDGTDSDKVTGFGDELDANSTFAAVAVLDSVLYAGGEVTGQLDNDRIAGIVAYDLAGNKFASIQPPALQGENVTVNAIAPQPKSKDVYVAGQFQSAGALSCPAVCVWNTERNQWTSPGNNLAGEVSTLIWVADNKLLIAGNLTSGENKTTILSYDSTNSQFAVIPGASDLPGPVTALTIATNDGDEFWAAGQSSDGAAYLQRFDGSKWIPVKDAMFGDDTEIRGIQVLSLSDDHEASDIIDRGQDLLLMGQINIANFGSASAALFNGTTLTPFLLATKGQDGSTQPGSLSSVFVENPNSFFKQAKKHLPLWAIVLIGLAIALLLTFLLVVAGIVIEWYRKRAQGYSPAPQSYNDRLGNVGRLPPEQLFGTLSGPRAPAI
;
A
#
# COMPACT_ATOMS: atom_id res chain seq x y z
N MET A 1 44.14 -2.95 -44.79
CA MET A 1 42.89 -2.77 -44.01
C MET A 1 43.14 -2.51 -42.52
N LYS A 2 44.12 -3.14 -41.86
CA LYS A 2 44.45 -2.82 -40.45
C LYS A 2 45.06 -1.42 -40.24
N ASP A 3 45.91 -0.96 -41.16
CA ASP A 3 46.55 0.36 -41.01
C ASP A 3 45.61 1.53 -41.31
N THR A 4 44.62 1.33 -42.19
CA THR A 4 43.56 2.31 -42.47
C THR A 4 42.59 2.47 -41.29
N PHE A 5 42.36 1.40 -40.51
CA PHE A 5 41.52 1.44 -39.32
C PHE A 5 42.24 2.12 -38.14
N ALA A 6 43.55 1.89 -38.00
CA ALA A 6 44.39 2.57 -37.00
C ALA A 6 44.58 4.07 -37.29
N ALA A 7 44.56 4.47 -38.57
CA ALA A 7 44.65 5.88 -38.98
C ALA A 7 43.36 6.67 -38.65
N LEU A 8 42.18 6.06 -38.80
CA LEU A 8 40.90 6.68 -38.46
C LEU A 8 40.79 7.00 -36.96
N LEU A 9 41.24 6.07 -36.09
CA LEU A 9 41.23 6.22 -34.62
C LEU A 9 42.15 7.34 -34.08
N ARG A 10 43.06 7.87 -34.91
CA ARG A 10 43.95 8.98 -34.52
C ARG A 10 43.39 10.37 -34.82
N THR A 11 42.32 10.45 -35.61
CA THR A 11 41.65 11.72 -35.94
C THR A 11 40.63 12.10 -34.86
N GLY A 12 40.40 13.40 -34.67
CA GLY A 12 39.37 13.89 -33.74
C GLY A 12 37.99 13.31 -34.03
N ALA A 13 37.64 13.13 -35.31
CA ALA A 13 36.38 12.51 -35.74
C ALA A 13 36.29 11.01 -35.43
N GLY A 14 37.38 10.25 -35.59
CA GLY A 14 37.41 8.82 -35.23
C GLY A 14 37.42 8.57 -33.73
N LYS A 15 38.02 9.48 -32.94
CA LYS A 15 37.85 9.49 -31.47
C LYS A 15 36.42 9.84 -31.07
N LEU A 16 35.78 10.80 -31.75
CA LEU A 16 34.39 11.16 -31.53
C LEU A 16 33.43 9.99 -31.85
N ALA A 17 33.67 9.28 -32.95
CA ALA A 17 32.87 8.14 -33.36
C ALA A 17 33.05 6.95 -32.41
N LEU A 18 34.27 6.71 -31.90
CA LEU A 18 34.52 5.68 -30.89
C LEU A 18 33.95 6.09 -29.52
N SER A 19 33.97 7.36 -29.14
CA SER A 19 33.28 7.84 -27.93
C SER A 19 31.76 7.77 -28.08
N LEU A 20 31.20 7.96 -29.27
CA LEU A 20 29.77 7.78 -29.55
C LEU A 20 29.36 6.29 -29.56
N LEU A 21 30.25 5.39 -30.00
CA LEU A 21 30.05 3.92 -29.98
C LEU A 21 30.31 3.27 -28.61
N VAL A 22 31.12 3.90 -27.74
CA VAL A 22 31.36 3.43 -26.37
C VAL A 22 30.43 4.13 -25.36
N ALA A 23 29.89 5.31 -25.69
CA ALA A 23 28.83 5.98 -24.90
C ALA A 23 27.42 5.46 -25.23
N SER A 24 27.26 4.62 -26.24
CA SER A 24 26.00 3.89 -26.47
C SER A 24 25.97 2.61 -25.63
N SER A 25 26.10 2.72 -24.31
CA SER A 25 25.38 1.76 -23.46
C SER A 25 23.91 2.01 -23.73
N GLN A 26 23.23 1.10 -24.42
CA GLN A 26 21.78 1.15 -24.56
C GLN A 26 21.21 1.16 -23.15
N THR A 27 20.79 2.33 -22.67
CA THR A 27 20.00 2.47 -21.46
C THR A 27 18.65 1.85 -21.77
N THR A 28 18.47 0.60 -21.38
CA THR A 28 17.23 -0.14 -21.54
C THR A 28 16.26 0.26 -20.43
N ALA A 29 15.82 1.51 -20.45
CA ALA A 29 14.81 2.02 -19.52
C ALA A 29 13.42 1.90 -20.16
N PHE A 30 12.39 1.65 -19.35
CA PHE A 30 11.00 1.74 -19.79
C PHE A 30 10.72 3.15 -20.31
N THR A 31 10.30 3.28 -21.56
CA THR A 31 10.02 4.59 -22.17
C THR A 31 8.53 4.86 -22.20
N PHE A 32 8.11 5.97 -21.58
CA PHE A 32 6.76 6.49 -21.72
C PHE A 32 6.65 7.33 -22.99
N THR A 33 5.58 7.12 -23.77
CA THR A 33 5.29 7.93 -24.95
C THR A 33 4.75 9.30 -24.51
N PRO A 34 5.44 10.42 -24.79
CA PRO A 34 4.89 11.75 -24.54
C PRO A 34 3.74 12.03 -25.51
N VAL A 35 2.69 12.66 -24.99
CA VAL A 35 1.56 13.14 -25.79
C VAL A 35 1.98 14.43 -26.50
N PRO A 36 1.59 14.65 -27.77
CA PRO A 36 1.87 15.90 -28.47
C PRO A 36 1.32 17.10 -27.70
N SER A 37 2.05 18.22 -27.74
CA SER A 37 1.55 19.49 -27.21
C SER A 37 0.22 19.86 -27.90
N PRO A 38 -0.79 20.37 -27.17
CA PRO A 38 -2.08 20.74 -27.74
C PRO A 38 -2.02 22.01 -28.63
N ASN A 39 -0.83 22.60 -28.83
CA ASN A 39 -0.62 23.79 -29.67
C ASN A 39 -1.53 24.98 -29.32
N LEU A 40 -1.94 25.12 -28.05
CA LEU A 40 -2.80 26.23 -27.60
C LEU A 40 -2.11 27.58 -27.77
N ASN A 41 -2.82 28.57 -28.30
CA ASN A 41 -2.35 29.96 -28.35
C ASN A 41 -2.91 30.74 -27.16
N LEU A 42 -2.05 31.01 -26.18
CA LEU A 42 -2.42 31.58 -24.87
C LEU A 42 -1.89 33.01 -24.65
N ASP A 43 -1.06 33.53 -25.55
CA ASP A 43 -0.29 34.78 -25.36
C ASP A 43 -1.14 36.00 -25.04
N ASP A 44 -2.33 36.11 -25.66
CA ASP A 44 -3.22 37.27 -25.54
C ASP A 44 -4.17 37.21 -24.32
N LEU A 45 -4.19 36.08 -23.60
CA LEU A 45 -5.09 35.86 -22.46
C LEU A 45 -4.55 36.43 -21.14
N GLY A 46 -3.23 36.66 -21.05
CA GLY A 46 -2.57 37.03 -19.79
C GLY A 46 -2.50 35.84 -18.83
N ARG A 47 -2.72 36.07 -17.53
CA ARG A 47 -2.82 34.97 -16.55
C ARG A 47 -4.04 34.10 -16.82
N ILE A 48 -3.89 32.79 -16.68
CA ILE A 48 -4.95 31.80 -16.90
C ILE A 48 -5.02 30.91 -15.67
N ALA A 49 -6.19 30.80 -15.05
CA ALA A 49 -6.38 29.90 -13.92
C ALA A 49 -7.64 29.07 -14.06
N PHE A 50 -7.60 27.90 -13.45
CA PHE A 50 -8.69 26.96 -13.34
C PHE A 50 -9.20 26.92 -11.91
N ALA A 51 -10.50 26.78 -11.75
CA ALA A 51 -11.15 26.52 -10.47
C ALA A 51 -11.93 25.21 -10.52
N GLY A 52 -12.05 24.54 -9.37
CA GLY A 52 -12.78 23.30 -9.24
C GLY A 52 -12.76 22.70 -7.84
N ASP A 53 -13.29 21.48 -7.76
CA ASP A 53 -13.29 20.65 -6.55
C ASP A 53 -12.19 19.59 -6.72
N PHE A 54 -10.98 19.95 -6.30
CA PHE A 54 -9.79 19.11 -6.33
C PHE A 54 -8.76 19.54 -5.29
N ASP A 55 -7.89 18.63 -4.89
CA ASP A 55 -6.76 18.87 -3.97
C ASP A 55 -5.40 18.75 -4.68
N SER A 56 -5.40 18.19 -5.90
CA SER A 56 -4.22 18.15 -6.77
C SER A 56 -4.62 18.19 -8.25
N ILE A 57 -3.71 18.65 -9.10
CA ILE A 57 -3.92 18.77 -10.54
C ILE A 57 -2.64 18.48 -11.33
N SER A 58 -2.82 17.90 -12.53
CA SER A 58 -1.74 17.59 -13.46
C SER A 58 -2.13 17.86 -14.92
N LEU A 59 -1.14 18.24 -15.72
CA LEU A 59 -1.25 18.18 -17.18
C LEU A 59 -1.18 16.72 -17.64
N TYR A 60 -2.00 16.35 -18.62
CA TYR A 60 -1.88 15.09 -19.33
C TYR A 60 -0.72 15.17 -20.34
N GLN A 61 0.42 14.56 -20.00
CA GLN A 61 1.67 14.70 -20.77
C GLN A 61 2.17 13.38 -21.35
N TYR A 62 1.70 12.24 -20.84
CA TYR A 62 2.15 10.91 -21.26
C TYR A 62 0.97 9.97 -21.49
N GLU A 63 1.07 9.12 -22.52
CA GLU A 63 0.05 8.10 -22.79
C GLU A 63 -0.13 7.18 -21.57
N GLY A 64 -1.38 6.89 -21.21
CA GLY A 64 -1.73 6.09 -20.03
C GLY A 64 -1.74 6.84 -18.69
N GLN A 65 -1.34 8.12 -18.63
CA GLN A 65 -1.46 8.93 -17.42
C GLN A 65 -2.95 9.08 -17.04
N SER A 66 -3.29 8.89 -15.76
CA SER A 66 -4.68 8.84 -15.31
C SER A 66 -4.82 9.44 -13.91
N GLN A 67 -5.98 10.02 -13.61
CA GLN A 67 -6.39 10.46 -12.27
C GLN A 67 -7.07 9.35 -11.46
N GLN A 68 -7.24 8.16 -12.05
CA GLN A 68 -7.94 7.06 -11.41
C GLN A 68 -7.07 6.39 -10.35
N TYR A 69 -7.57 6.33 -9.13
CA TYR A 69 -6.96 5.57 -8.05
C TYR A 69 -7.10 4.06 -8.34
N PRO A 70 -6.00 3.27 -8.35
CA PRO A 70 -6.07 1.83 -8.60
C PRO A 70 -6.77 1.03 -7.49
N GLY A 71 -7.27 1.69 -6.43
CA GLY A 71 -7.98 1.08 -5.32
C GLY A 71 -7.06 0.64 -4.20
N ARG A 72 -7.58 -0.06 -3.19
CA ARG A 72 -6.75 -0.60 -2.10
C ARG A 72 -5.87 -1.77 -2.54
N ASN A 73 -6.14 -2.39 -3.68
CA ASN A 73 -5.32 -3.51 -4.16
C ASN A 73 -3.93 -3.02 -4.59
N GLY A 74 -2.94 -3.91 -4.63
CA GLY A 74 -1.59 -3.54 -5.05
C GLY A 74 -1.52 -3.18 -6.54
N ALA A 75 -0.46 -2.47 -6.89
CA ALA A 75 -0.12 -2.09 -8.25
C ALA A 75 1.40 -2.13 -8.42
N LEU A 76 1.81 -2.53 -9.61
CA LEU A 76 3.16 -2.36 -10.10
C LEU A 76 3.28 -0.95 -10.66
N LEU A 77 4.17 -0.16 -10.07
CA LEU A 77 4.31 1.26 -10.31
C LEU A 77 5.69 1.60 -10.87
N SER A 78 5.71 2.55 -11.78
CA SER A 78 6.90 3.29 -12.22
C SER A 78 6.62 4.78 -12.11
N ARG A 79 7.46 5.66 -12.65
CA ARG A 79 7.22 7.10 -12.66
C ARG A 79 7.40 7.67 -14.05
N TYR A 80 6.46 8.52 -14.45
CA TYR A 80 6.61 9.34 -15.64
C TYR A 80 7.78 10.31 -15.46
N PRO A 81 8.38 10.82 -16.54
CA PRO A 81 9.46 11.80 -16.45
C PRO A 81 9.07 13.12 -15.76
N ASN A 82 7.77 13.44 -15.65
CA ASN A 82 7.27 14.56 -14.85
C ASN A 82 7.14 14.25 -13.35
N GLY A 83 7.55 13.06 -12.89
CA GLY A 83 7.59 12.65 -11.48
C GLY A 83 6.31 11.97 -10.96
N VAL A 84 5.20 12.04 -11.69
CA VAL A 84 3.92 11.40 -11.33
C VAL A 84 4.05 9.88 -11.41
N PHE A 85 3.45 9.15 -10.46
CA PHE A 85 3.42 7.70 -10.46
C PHE A 85 2.58 7.15 -11.62
N ALA A 86 3.15 6.18 -12.33
CA ALA A 86 2.53 5.47 -13.43
C ALA A 86 2.13 4.07 -12.98
N THR A 87 0.84 3.75 -13.04
CA THR A 87 0.33 2.40 -12.84
C THR A 87 0.57 1.58 -14.10
N ILE A 88 1.50 0.63 -14.03
CA ILE A 88 1.84 -0.24 -15.17
C ILE A 88 0.91 -1.45 -15.22
N ASN A 89 0.62 -2.04 -14.06
CA ASN A 89 -0.37 -3.11 -13.95
C ASN A 89 -0.91 -3.17 -12.52
N VAL A 90 -2.16 -3.59 -12.37
CA VAL A 90 -2.80 -3.78 -11.05
C VAL A 90 -2.69 -5.23 -10.61
N THR A 91 -2.55 -5.47 -9.31
CA THR A 91 -2.66 -6.80 -8.70
C THR A 91 -3.96 -6.90 -7.91
N ASP A 92 -4.44 -8.10 -7.65
CA ASP A 92 -5.65 -8.35 -6.85
C ASP A 92 -5.41 -8.28 -5.32
N ALA A 93 -4.14 -8.25 -4.89
CA ALA A 93 -3.72 -7.95 -3.51
C ALA A 93 -2.34 -7.25 -3.49
N ASP A 94 -1.62 -7.27 -2.36
CA ASP A 94 -0.43 -6.45 -2.11
C ASP A 94 0.85 -7.05 -2.72
N ILE A 95 1.69 -6.19 -3.31
CA ILE A 95 3.09 -6.50 -3.64
C ILE A 95 3.95 -6.13 -2.42
N LYS A 96 4.54 -7.13 -1.77
CA LYS A 96 5.28 -6.97 -0.50
C LYS A 96 6.80 -6.91 -0.67
N ALA A 97 7.33 -7.49 -1.74
CA ALA A 97 8.77 -7.56 -1.97
C ALA A 97 9.12 -7.44 -3.46
N MET A 98 10.23 -6.76 -3.74
CA MET A 98 10.80 -6.62 -5.08
C MET A 98 12.33 -6.69 -5.03
N CYS A 99 12.94 -7.27 -6.05
CA CYS A 99 14.39 -7.18 -6.26
C CYS A 99 14.76 -7.39 -7.73
N SER A 100 15.94 -6.94 -8.14
CA SER A 100 16.46 -7.11 -9.50
C SER A 100 17.40 -8.31 -9.63
N LEU A 101 17.24 -9.06 -10.72
CA LEU A 101 18.00 -10.27 -11.02
C LEU A 101 18.34 -10.34 -12.51
N GLN A 102 19.53 -10.83 -12.86
CA GLN A 102 19.85 -11.16 -14.24
C GLN A 102 19.37 -12.57 -14.58
N VAL A 103 18.50 -12.68 -15.58
CA VAL A 103 17.98 -13.94 -16.12
C VAL A 103 18.37 -14.03 -17.59
N ASN A 104 19.15 -15.04 -17.96
CA ASN A 104 19.63 -15.24 -19.34
C ASN A 104 20.34 -14.00 -19.96
N GLY A 105 21.06 -13.23 -19.13
CA GLY A 105 21.77 -12.03 -19.56
C GLY A 105 20.90 -10.77 -19.71
N ALA A 106 19.59 -10.86 -19.42
CA ALA A 106 18.70 -9.71 -19.38
C ALA A 106 18.32 -9.38 -17.93
N GLU A 107 18.20 -8.09 -17.62
CA GLU A 107 17.74 -7.66 -16.29
C GLU A 107 16.23 -7.92 -16.15
N ARG A 108 15.82 -8.44 -15.00
CA ARG A 108 14.44 -8.70 -14.63
C ARG A 108 14.19 -8.18 -13.23
N VAL A 109 12.98 -7.69 -12.98
CA VAL A 109 12.51 -7.39 -11.62
C VAL A 109 11.64 -8.53 -11.17
N VAL A 110 12.04 -9.22 -10.10
CA VAL A 110 11.21 -10.19 -9.41
C VAL A 110 10.34 -9.41 -8.43
N PHE A 111 9.03 -9.60 -8.47
CA PHE A 111 8.10 -9.01 -7.51
C PHE A 111 7.15 -10.06 -6.97
N ALA A 112 6.83 -9.95 -5.69
CA ALA A 112 6.06 -10.96 -4.99
C ALA A 112 5.23 -10.39 -3.83
N GLY A 113 4.21 -11.12 -3.43
CA GLY A 113 3.22 -10.66 -2.45
C GLY A 113 2.16 -11.70 -2.11
N ASN A 114 0.98 -11.23 -1.70
CA ASN A 114 -0.19 -12.08 -1.45
C ASN A 114 -1.23 -12.03 -2.60
N PHE A 115 -0.86 -11.44 -3.74
CA PHE A 115 -1.69 -11.40 -4.94
C PHE A 115 -1.78 -12.78 -5.62
N THR A 116 -2.87 -13.05 -6.32
CA THR A 116 -3.06 -14.25 -7.13
C THR A 116 -3.14 -13.96 -8.63
N GLY A 117 -3.17 -12.67 -9.02
CA GLY A 117 -3.07 -12.25 -10.41
C GLY A 117 -2.46 -10.86 -10.58
N VAL A 118 -1.92 -10.63 -11.78
CA VAL A 118 -1.40 -9.33 -12.24
C VAL A 118 -2.14 -8.95 -13.53
N GLY A 119 -3.04 -7.98 -13.45
CA GLY A 119 -4.04 -7.71 -14.49
C GLY A 119 -4.86 -8.97 -14.75
N ASN A 120 -4.89 -9.43 -16.00
CA ASN A 120 -5.57 -10.67 -16.40
C ASN A 120 -4.69 -11.92 -16.32
N LEU A 121 -3.41 -11.79 -15.92
CA LEU A 121 -2.48 -12.92 -15.84
C LEU A 121 -2.59 -13.60 -14.46
N PRO A 122 -2.98 -14.89 -14.39
CA PRO A 122 -2.95 -15.64 -13.14
C PRO A 122 -1.50 -15.89 -12.70
N THR A 123 -1.24 -15.67 -11.42
CA THR A 123 0.06 -15.89 -10.78
C THR A 123 -0.15 -16.63 -9.45
N PRO A 124 -0.58 -17.91 -9.48
CA PRO A 124 -0.77 -18.70 -8.27
C PRO A 124 0.54 -18.76 -7.47
N GLY A 125 0.49 -18.39 -6.20
CA GLY A 125 1.66 -18.26 -5.32
C GLY A 125 2.24 -16.85 -5.21
N GLY A 126 1.69 -15.87 -5.95
CA GLY A 126 1.96 -14.45 -5.74
C GLY A 126 3.37 -14.00 -6.06
N ILE A 127 3.95 -14.52 -7.15
CA ILE A 127 5.28 -14.11 -7.63
C ILE A 127 5.33 -14.05 -9.17
N ALA A 128 6.01 -13.03 -9.69
CA ALA A 128 6.17 -12.83 -11.12
C ALA A 128 7.49 -12.12 -11.46
N LEU A 129 7.89 -12.23 -12.73
CA LEU A 129 8.98 -11.49 -13.35
C LEU A 129 8.43 -10.34 -14.18
N LEU A 130 9.07 -9.19 -14.08
CA LEU A 130 8.86 -8.02 -14.91
C LEU A 130 10.07 -7.80 -15.80
N ASP A 131 9.82 -7.56 -17.09
CA ASP A 131 10.81 -7.00 -18.00
C ASP A 131 10.78 -5.45 -17.88
N PRO A 132 11.81 -4.84 -17.26
CA PRO A 132 11.82 -3.40 -16.99
C PRO A 132 11.96 -2.56 -18.28
N THR A 133 12.14 -3.18 -19.45
CA THR A 133 12.29 -2.46 -20.73
C THR A 133 10.96 -2.16 -21.41
N ASN A 134 9.96 -3.03 -21.20
CA ASN A 134 8.68 -2.98 -21.90
C ASN A 134 7.46 -3.21 -20.98
N GLY A 135 7.69 -3.39 -19.68
CA GLY A 135 6.62 -3.54 -18.69
C GLY A 135 5.93 -4.91 -18.71
N LYS A 136 6.39 -5.86 -19.53
CA LYS A 136 5.76 -7.17 -19.67
C LYS A 136 6.00 -8.01 -18.42
N VAL A 137 4.92 -8.63 -17.95
CA VAL A 137 4.92 -9.52 -16.79
C VAL A 137 4.85 -10.99 -17.22
N GLU A 138 5.59 -11.85 -16.53
CA GLU A 138 5.60 -13.30 -16.69
C GLU A 138 5.40 -13.97 -15.32
N ALA A 139 4.49 -14.93 -15.22
CA ALA A 139 4.21 -15.64 -13.98
C ALA A 139 5.33 -16.62 -13.62
N LEU A 140 5.70 -16.71 -12.34
CA LEU A 140 6.55 -17.80 -11.83
C LEU A 140 5.68 -18.86 -11.15
N GLU A 141 5.17 -19.80 -11.95
CA GLU A 141 4.28 -20.86 -11.49
C GLU A 141 5.00 -21.91 -10.61
N GLY A 142 4.27 -22.58 -9.72
CA GLY A 142 4.76 -23.70 -8.91
C GLY A 142 4.79 -23.45 -7.41
N LEU A 143 4.36 -22.27 -6.96
CA LEU A 143 4.15 -21.96 -5.55
C LEU A 143 2.66 -21.86 -5.21
N THR A 144 2.35 -22.08 -3.94
CA THR A 144 1.05 -21.81 -3.32
C THR A 144 1.25 -21.01 -2.04
N GLY A 145 0.27 -20.19 -1.65
CA GLY A 145 0.36 -19.30 -0.49
C GLY A 145 0.78 -17.89 -0.86
N SER A 146 1.50 -17.21 0.04
CA SER A 146 1.91 -15.80 -0.13
C SER A 146 3.39 -15.59 0.15
N VAL A 147 4.01 -14.69 -0.61
CA VAL A 147 5.40 -14.28 -0.45
C VAL A 147 5.47 -12.97 0.32
N ASN A 148 6.32 -12.90 1.34
CA ASN A 148 6.53 -11.68 2.12
C ASN A 148 7.86 -11.00 1.80
N THR A 149 8.87 -11.76 1.37
CA THR A 149 10.23 -11.26 1.19
C THR A 149 10.98 -11.98 0.07
N LEU A 150 11.92 -11.25 -0.56
CA LEU A 150 12.78 -11.73 -1.62
C LEU A 150 14.22 -11.28 -1.37
N TYR A 151 15.19 -12.15 -1.64
CA TYR A 151 16.59 -11.79 -1.74
C TYR A 151 17.18 -12.28 -3.07
N CYS A 152 17.44 -11.35 -3.99
CA CYS A 152 18.06 -11.64 -5.29
C CYS A 152 19.59 -11.65 -5.17
N ASP A 153 20.23 -12.83 -5.26
CA ASP A 153 21.68 -12.93 -5.41
C ASP A 153 22.06 -12.80 -6.89
N ARG A 154 22.36 -11.56 -7.29
CA ARG A 154 22.73 -11.22 -8.67
C ARG A 154 23.99 -11.95 -9.14
N SER A 155 24.93 -12.25 -8.24
CA SER A 155 26.18 -12.95 -8.59
C SER A 155 25.97 -14.43 -8.89
N ALA A 156 25.01 -15.06 -8.19
CA ALA A 156 24.67 -16.47 -8.34
C ALA A 156 23.51 -16.73 -9.33
N GLY A 157 22.84 -15.66 -9.80
CA GLY A 157 21.71 -15.76 -10.73
C GLY A 157 20.50 -16.49 -10.12
N GLN A 158 20.23 -16.26 -8.84
CA GLN A 158 19.16 -16.94 -8.09
C GLN A 158 18.44 -15.98 -7.13
N VAL A 159 17.19 -16.30 -6.80
CA VAL A 159 16.39 -15.55 -5.81
C VAL A 159 15.93 -16.47 -4.70
N TYR A 160 16.18 -16.08 -3.46
CA TYR A 160 15.61 -16.70 -2.27
C TYR A 160 14.25 -16.06 -2.00
N VAL A 161 13.24 -16.90 -1.79
CA VAL A 161 11.85 -16.49 -1.63
C VAL A 161 11.39 -16.95 -0.25
N GLY A 162 10.81 -16.03 0.53
CA GLY A 162 10.32 -16.31 1.88
C GLY A 162 8.89 -15.81 2.07
N GLY A 163 8.07 -16.55 2.81
CA GLY A 163 6.69 -16.18 3.08
C GLY A 163 5.91 -17.27 3.81
N GLY A 164 4.58 -17.19 3.76
CA GLY A 164 3.66 -18.26 4.15
C GLY A 164 3.28 -19.06 2.91
N LEU A 165 4.22 -19.86 2.42
CA LEU A 165 4.16 -20.48 1.09
C LEU A 165 4.53 -21.96 1.13
N SER A 166 4.16 -22.70 0.08
CA SER A 166 4.69 -24.04 -0.17
C SER A 166 4.93 -24.26 -1.67
N GLY A 167 5.96 -25.03 -1.99
CA GLY A 167 6.33 -25.37 -3.37
C GLY A 167 7.38 -26.47 -3.39
N SER A 168 7.30 -27.39 -4.36
CA SER A 168 8.11 -28.61 -4.36
C SER A 168 7.98 -29.36 -3.02
N ASN A 169 9.08 -29.67 -2.32
CA ASN A 169 9.06 -30.30 -0.98
C ASN A 169 9.34 -29.29 0.14
N SER A 170 9.34 -28.00 -0.16
CA SER A 170 9.76 -26.92 0.75
C SER A 170 8.58 -26.11 1.27
N THR A 171 8.64 -25.69 2.53
CA THR A 171 7.63 -24.81 3.17
C THR A 171 8.26 -23.51 3.63
N ASN A 172 7.58 -22.38 3.43
CA ASN A 172 7.91 -21.03 3.89
C ASN A 172 9.21 -20.40 3.34
N ALA A 173 10.15 -21.18 2.81
CA ALA A 173 11.30 -20.67 2.08
C ALA A 173 11.69 -21.61 0.93
N ILE A 174 12.08 -21.05 -0.21
CA ILE A 174 12.51 -21.79 -1.40
C ILE A 174 13.46 -20.93 -2.24
N VAL A 175 14.23 -21.50 -3.15
CA VAL A 175 15.09 -20.75 -4.06
C VAL A 175 14.68 -20.99 -5.52
N TRP A 176 14.70 -19.95 -6.34
CA TRP A 176 14.52 -20.04 -7.78
C TRP A 176 15.82 -19.76 -8.51
N LYS A 177 16.21 -20.69 -9.39
CA LYS A 177 17.39 -20.61 -10.26
C LYS A 177 17.10 -21.39 -11.54
N ASN A 178 16.58 -20.70 -12.56
CA ASN A 178 16.06 -21.33 -13.78
C ASN A 178 15.01 -22.43 -13.50
N GLY A 179 14.21 -22.25 -12.45
CA GLY A 179 13.30 -23.26 -11.90
C GLY A 179 13.36 -23.30 -10.37
N TRP A 180 12.31 -23.80 -9.74
CA TRP A 180 12.23 -23.97 -8.28
C TRP A 180 13.16 -25.08 -7.80
N GLN A 181 13.93 -24.80 -6.76
CA GLN A 181 14.81 -25.76 -6.11
C GLN A 181 14.59 -25.71 -4.59
N ASP A 182 14.56 -26.89 -3.96
CA ASP A 182 14.46 -27.00 -2.51
C ASP A 182 15.78 -26.53 -1.87
N LEU A 183 15.69 -25.80 -0.75
CA LEU A 183 16.84 -25.52 0.10
C LEU A 183 17.28 -26.82 0.79
N SER A 184 18.54 -26.95 1.22
CA SER A 184 19.05 -28.17 1.86
C SER A 184 18.32 -28.58 3.15
N PHE A 185 17.46 -27.70 3.67
CA PHE A 185 16.63 -27.89 4.86
C PHE A 185 15.13 -27.81 4.60
N ASN A 186 14.71 -27.82 3.32
CA ASN A 186 13.32 -27.72 2.85
C ASN A 186 12.48 -26.65 3.59
N GLY A 187 13.08 -25.50 3.89
CA GLY A 187 12.38 -24.32 4.41
C GLY A 187 12.12 -24.33 5.93
N PHE A 188 11.01 -23.77 6.41
CA PHE A 188 10.76 -23.53 7.84
C PHE A 188 9.37 -24.01 8.26
N ASN A 189 9.18 -24.24 9.56
CA ASN A 189 7.88 -24.58 10.16
C ASN A 189 6.97 -23.36 10.41
N GLY A 190 7.40 -22.16 10.02
CA GLY A 190 6.60 -20.95 10.09
C GLY A 190 7.04 -19.89 9.09
N VAL A 191 6.26 -18.81 9.05
CA VAL A 191 6.33 -17.78 8.00
C VAL A 191 7.67 -17.05 8.05
N VAL A 192 8.27 -16.81 6.88
CA VAL A 192 9.46 -15.95 6.74
C VAL A 192 9.02 -14.53 6.38
N HIS A 193 9.56 -13.52 7.06
CA HIS A 193 9.22 -12.11 6.86
C HIS A 193 10.34 -11.30 6.23
N SER A 194 11.61 -11.70 6.40
CA SER A 194 12.76 -10.99 5.83
C SER A 194 13.90 -11.93 5.45
N ILE A 195 14.58 -11.66 4.35
CA ILE A 195 15.81 -12.34 3.92
C ILE A 195 16.85 -11.30 3.51
N VAL A 196 18.06 -11.40 4.06
CA VAL A 196 19.20 -10.53 3.70
C VAL A 196 20.49 -11.35 3.59
N LYS A 197 21.52 -10.78 2.97
CA LYS A 197 22.88 -11.35 3.01
C LYS A 197 23.72 -10.63 4.05
N ALA A 198 24.19 -11.36 5.04
CA ALA A 198 25.04 -10.81 6.09
C ALA A 198 26.44 -10.44 5.56
N PRO A 199 27.19 -9.56 6.26
CA PRO A 199 28.54 -9.15 5.86
C PRO A 199 29.55 -10.30 5.71
N ASN A 200 29.31 -11.44 6.35
CA ASN A 200 30.13 -12.65 6.21
C ASN A 200 29.83 -13.46 4.92
N GLY A 201 28.83 -13.04 4.13
CA GLY A 201 28.43 -13.68 2.88
C GLY A 201 27.30 -14.71 3.02
N ASN A 202 26.87 -15.03 4.25
CA ASN A 202 25.79 -15.97 4.52
C ASN A 202 24.41 -15.34 4.31
N VAL A 203 23.41 -16.17 4.02
CA VAL A 203 22.01 -15.74 3.85
C VAL A 203 21.29 -15.88 5.19
N ILE A 204 20.68 -14.80 5.65
CA ILE A 204 19.96 -14.76 6.93
C ILE A 204 18.47 -14.71 6.66
N PHE A 205 17.74 -15.64 7.28
CA PHE A 205 16.28 -15.69 7.27
C PHE A 205 15.77 -15.16 8.61
N GLY A 206 14.82 -14.23 8.57
CA GLY A 206 14.11 -13.70 9.73
C GLY A 206 12.62 -13.93 9.57
N GLY A 207 11.96 -14.42 10.60
CA GLY A 207 10.54 -14.68 10.55
C GLY A 207 9.97 -15.17 11.87
N GLU A 208 8.98 -16.02 11.73
CA GLU A 208 8.12 -16.55 12.76
C GLU A 208 8.25 -18.08 12.76
N PHE A 209 9.44 -18.57 13.07
CA PHE A 209 9.77 -19.99 13.07
C PHE A 209 10.75 -20.33 14.19
N ASN A 210 10.76 -21.58 14.60
CA ASN A 210 11.72 -22.15 15.54
C ASN A 210 12.30 -23.49 15.03
N GLY A 211 11.97 -23.86 13.79
CA GLY A 211 12.39 -25.11 13.17
C GLY A 211 12.44 -25.08 11.65
N LEU A 212 13.13 -26.06 11.09
CA LEU A 212 13.35 -26.24 9.65
C LEU A 212 12.32 -27.25 9.06
N GLY A 213 12.00 -27.12 7.77
CA GLY A 213 10.93 -27.84 7.07
C GLY A 213 11.29 -29.24 6.56
N GLY A 214 12.58 -29.53 6.36
CA GLY A 214 13.09 -30.78 5.76
C GLY A 214 13.65 -31.81 6.75
N ASN A 215 14.41 -32.77 6.23
CA ASN A 215 15.07 -33.87 6.96
C ASN A 215 16.23 -33.42 7.87
N ALA A 216 16.28 -32.16 8.29
CA ALA A 216 17.21 -31.69 9.31
C ALA A 216 16.91 -32.46 10.60
N THR A 217 17.65 -33.54 10.83
CA THR A 217 17.42 -34.50 11.89
C THR A 217 18.00 -33.94 13.16
N VAL A 218 17.19 -33.16 13.87
CA VAL A 218 17.44 -32.94 15.30
C VAL A 218 17.11 -34.27 15.96
N THR A 219 18.09 -34.86 16.66
CA THR A 219 17.92 -36.16 17.31
C THR A 219 16.68 -36.15 18.21
N LYS A 220 15.72 -37.02 17.92
CA LYS A 220 14.59 -37.34 18.81
C LYS A 220 15.17 -37.72 20.18
N GLU A 221 14.68 -37.10 21.24
CA GLU A 221 14.98 -37.60 22.58
C GLU A 221 14.26 -38.95 22.75
N ASN A 222 15.03 -40.05 22.74
CA ASN A 222 14.51 -41.40 22.93
C ASN A 222 14.37 -41.72 24.43
N SER A 223 13.46 -42.62 24.80
CA SER A 223 13.24 -43.05 26.19
C SER A 223 12.85 -41.92 27.16
N THR A 224 12.07 -40.96 26.70
CA THR A 224 11.64 -39.79 27.50
C THR A 224 10.36 -40.00 28.30
N GLN A 225 9.52 -40.97 27.92
CA GLN A 225 8.28 -41.30 28.63
C GLN A 225 8.53 -42.40 29.68
N ILE A 226 8.18 -42.13 30.94
CA ILE A 226 8.25 -43.12 32.02
C ILE A 226 6.98 -44.00 31.97
N ILE A 227 7.18 -45.31 32.10
CA ILE A 227 6.10 -46.26 32.39
C ILE A 227 5.88 -46.23 33.92
N PRO A 228 4.67 -45.95 34.41
CA PRO A 228 4.43 -45.74 35.84
C PRO A 228 4.39 -47.06 36.60
N ILE A 229 5.57 -47.63 36.90
CA ILE A 229 5.72 -48.91 37.60
C ILE A 229 4.98 -48.92 38.95
N GLY A 230 4.93 -47.78 39.66
CA GLY A 230 4.20 -47.65 40.92
C GLY A 230 2.71 -47.98 40.85
N SER A 231 2.09 -47.91 39.65
CA SER A 231 0.70 -48.30 39.41
C SER A 231 0.48 -49.82 39.31
N ALA A 232 1.55 -50.59 39.15
CA ALA A 232 1.47 -52.02 38.94
C ALA A 232 1.13 -52.78 40.22
N ASN A 233 0.55 -53.97 40.06
CA ASN A 233 0.50 -54.94 41.13
C ASN A 233 1.88 -55.59 41.28
N ILE A 234 2.66 -55.10 42.25
CA ILE A 234 4.03 -55.53 42.47
C ILE A 234 4.07 -56.71 43.45
N SER A 235 4.81 -57.75 43.08
CA SER A 235 5.09 -58.91 43.92
C SER A 235 6.56 -59.27 43.87
N ALA A 236 7.06 -59.95 44.90
CA ALA A 236 8.43 -60.43 44.94
C ALA A 236 8.51 -61.79 45.64
N GLN A 237 9.54 -62.56 45.29
CA GLN A 237 9.89 -63.79 45.98
C GLN A 237 11.12 -63.57 46.85
N THR A 238 11.15 -64.23 48.01
CA THR A 238 12.30 -64.22 48.95
C THR A 238 12.70 -62.81 49.42
N SER A 239 11.75 -61.91 49.66
CA SER A 239 12.03 -60.63 50.33
C SER A 239 12.65 -60.85 51.72
N SER A 240 13.52 -59.93 52.14
CA SER A 240 14.16 -59.94 53.46
C SER A 240 13.14 -59.84 54.59
N SER A 241 13.44 -60.47 55.74
CA SER A 241 12.67 -60.32 56.98
C SER A 241 13.10 -59.12 57.84
N LEU A 242 14.05 -58.31 57.35
CA LEU A 242 14.49 -57.09 58.03
C LEU A 242 13.40 -56.02 57.95
N GLN A 243 13.04 -55.44 59.11
CA GLN A 243 12.02 -54.40 59.21
C GLN A 243 12.41 -53.20 58.33
N GLY A 244 11.48 -52.75 57.48
CA GLY A 244 11.69 -51.65 56.53
C GLY A 244 12.35 -52.05 55.21
N PHE A 245 12.71 -53.31 54.97
CA PHE A 245 13.35 -53.74 53.70
C PHE A 245 12.57 -54.82 52.94
N THR A 246 11.37 -55.15 53.40
CA THR A 246 10.56 -56.27 52.89
C THR A 246 9.67 -55.88 51.72
N ASP A 247 9.16 -54.64 51.68
CA ASP A 247 8.16 -54.22 50.69
C ASP A 247 8.81 -53.96 49.31
N PRO A 248 8.50 -54.76 48.29
CA PRO A 248 9.02 -54.56 46.94
C PRO A 248 8.51 -53.29 46.25
N LYS A 249 7.45 -52.63 46.76
CA LYS A 249 6.95 -51.37 46.19
C LYS A 249 7.86 -50.18 46.48
N SER A 250 8.69 -50.24 47.53
CA SER A 250 9.58 -49.17 47.98
C SER A 250 10.55 -48.65 46.90
N ILE A 251 10.85 -49.47 45.87
CA ILE A 251 11.78 -49.12 44.80
C ILE A 251 11.10 -48.67 43.50
N ALA A 252 9.77 -48.71 43.42
CA ALA A 252 9.02 -48.46 42.18
C ALA A 252 8.62 -46.99 41.99
N CYS A 253 8.55 -46.21 43.06
CA CYS A 253 8.16 -44.80 43.04
C CYS A 253 8.71 -44.07 44.28
N LYS A 254 9.51 -43.03 44.06
CA LYS A 254 9.97 -42.11 45.11
C LYS A 254 10.45 -40.79 44.52
N ALA A 255 10.53 -39.76 45.37
CA ALA A 255 11.00 -38.43 44.99
C ALA A 255 12.48 -38.40 44.56
N ASP A 256 13.32 -39.22 45.21
CA ASP A 256 14.74 -39.36 44.88
C ASP A 256 15.19 -40.82 44.94
N PHE A 257 15.48 -41.40 43.76
CA PHE A 257 15.86 -42.80 43.63
C PHE A 257 17.25 -43.14 44.18
N SER A 258 18.07 -42.14 44.54
CA SER A 258 19.38 -42.34 45.17
C SER A 258 19.32 -42.54 46.68
N THR A 259 18.22 -42.13 47.33
CA THR A 259 18.06 -42.25 48.79
C THR A 259 17.91 -43.73 49.19
N GLN A 260 18.74 -44.21 50.12
CA GLN A 260 18.75 -45.58 50.65
C GLN A 260 18.27 -45.63 52.10
N GLY A 261 17.77 -46.80 52.54
CA GLY A 261 17.42 -47.05 53.94
C GLY A 261 16.10 -47.80 54.12
N ALA A 262 15.65 -47.89 55.38
CA ALA A 262 14.35 -48.47 55.71
C ALA A 262 13.23 -47.72 54.97
N ASP A 263 12.31 -48.49 54.41
CA ASP A 263 11.19 -48.07 53.56
C ASP A 263 11.59 -47.39 52.23
N GLN A 264 12.89 -47.38 51.89
CA GLN A 264 13.44 -46.78 50.66
C GLN A 264 14.19 -47.78 49.77
N THR A 265 14.54 -48.95 50.31
CA THR A 265 15.35 -49.99 49.66
C THR A 265 14.65 -51.35 49.82
N TRP A 266 14.63 -52.15 48.75
CA TRP A 266 14.14 -53.53 48.80
C TRP A 266 15.31 -54.51 48.82
N LEU A 267 15.31 -55.42 49.80
CA LEU A 267 16.34 -56.45 49.96
C LEU A 267 15.76 -57.86 49.78
N LEU A 268 16.56 -58.75 49.19
CA LEU A 268 16.34 -60.19 49.22
C LEU A 268 16.82 -60.79 50.54
N ALA A 269 16.24 -61.94 50.90
CA ALA A 269 16.68 -62.74 52.02
C ALA A 269 18.13 -63.19 51.83
N ASP A 270 18.88 -63.25 52.94
CA ASP A 270 20.30 -63.59 52.90
C ASP A 270 20.53 -64.94 52.19
N LYS A 271 21.58 -64.97 51.37
CA LYS A 271 22.06 -66.14 50.61
C LYS A 271 21.03 -66.80 49.68
N SER A 272 20.01 -66.06 49.25
CA SER A 272 18.92 -66.61 48.45
C SER A 272 18.72 -65.83 47.15
N PRO A 273 18.61 -66.50 45.99
CA PRO A 273 18.12 -65.86 44.76
C PRO A 273 16.62 -65.60 44.87
N GLY A 274 16.12 -64.65 44.09
CA GLY A 274 14.71 -64.24 44.14
C GLY A 274 14.28 -63.48 42.89
N PHE A 275 13.04 -63.01 42.88
CA PHE A 275 12.53 -62.19 41.79
C PHE A 275 11.71 -61.02 42.31
N TRP A 276 11.61 -60.00 41.45
CA TRP A 276 10.70 -58.87 41.57
C TRP A 276 9.82 -58.83 40.31
N ARG A 277 8.51 -58.66 40.46
CA ARG A 277 7.54 -58.74 39.36
C ARG A 277 6.55 -57.58 39.45
N ALA A 278 6.21 -57.01 38.29
CA ALA A 278 5.15 -56.03 38.15
C ALA A 278 4.13 -56.49 37.11
N ASP A 279 2.85 -56.49 37.49
CA ASP A 279 1.70 -56.78 36.62
C ASP A 279 0.85 -55.53 36.43
N PHE A 280 0.61 -55.13 35.17
CA PHE A 280 -0.07 -53.90 34.81
C PHE A 280 -1.48 -54.16 34.27
N GLY A 281 -2.39 -53.20 34.47
CA GLY A 281 -3.73 -53.20 33.84
C GLY A 281 -3.72 -52.81 32.35
N PHE A 282 -2.55 -52.50 31.80
CA PHE A 282 -2.32 -52.05 30.44
C PHE A 282 -1.05 -52.68 29.86
N GLY A 283 -1.02 -52.88 28.55
CA GLY A 283 0.21 -53.26 27.84
C GLY A 283 1.10 -52.05 27.55
N PHE A 284 2.40 -52.29 27.39
CA PHE A 284 3.42 -51.30 27.07
C PHE A 284 4.57 -51.94 26.28
N GLU A 285 5.42 -51.10 25.69
CA GLU A 285 6.55 -51.50 24.84
C GLU A 285 7.81 -50.77 25.33
N PRO A 286 8.61 -51.38 26.22
CA PRO A 286 9.72 -50.68 26.85
C PRO A 286 10.92 -50.55 25.91
N THR A 287 11.59 -49.39 25.95
CA THR A 287 12.81 -49.08 25.19
C THR A 287 14.03 -48.89 26.09
N GLY A 288 13.83 -48.52 27.36
CA GLY A 288 14.89 -48.36 28.35
C GLY A 288 14.50 -48.88 29.73
N LEU A 289 15.48 -49.35 30.50
CA LEU A 289 15.37 -49.74 31.90
C LEU A 289 16.51 -49.07 32.67
N ARG A 290 16.17 -48.38 33.76
CA ARG A 290 17.13 -47.81 34.70
C ARG A 290 17.01 -48.55 36.03
N LEU A 291 18.13 -49.06 36.52
CA LEU A 291 18.22 -49.73 37.81
C LEU A 291 19.18 -48.96 38.73
N TYR A 292 18.79 -48.85 39.99
CA TYR A 292 19.64 -48.32 41.04
C TYR A 292 20.01 -49.49 41.95
N ASN A 293 21.30 -49.83 41.97
CA ASN A 293 21.78 -50.83 42.92
C ASN A 293 21.76 -50.25 44.34
N THR A 294 21.86 -51.13 45.35
CA THR A 294 22.02 -50.70 46.74
C THR A 294 23.41 -51.07 47.25
N ASP A 295 23.85 -50.36 48.29
CA ASP A 295 25.02 -50.72 49.12
C ASP A 295 24.64 -50.79 50.60
N GLN A 296 23.34 -50.94 50.89
CA GLN A 296 22.81 -51.01 52.24
C GLN A 296 23.39 -52.23 52.98
N ASP A 297 24.16 -51.97 54.04
CA ASP A 297 24.87 -53.00 54.83
C ASP A 297 25.74 -53.94 53.97
N GLY A 298 26.32 -53.41 52.88
CA GLY A 298 27.17 -54.15 51.93
C GLY A 298 26.41 -55.13 51.02
N ARG A 299 25.07 -55.07 50.98
CA ARG A 299 24.22 -55.87 50.09
C ARG A 299 24.02 -55.16 48.77
N GLY A 300 24.00 -55.90 47.68
CA GLY A 300 23.74 -55.36 46.35
C GLY A 300 23.47 -56.46 45.33
N THR A 301 22.77 -56.12 44.26
CA THR A 301 22.54 -57.04 43.13
C THR A 301 23.80 -57.11 42.27
N LYS A 302 24.22 -58.32 41.88
CA LYS A 302 25.39 -58.53 41.01
C LYS A 302 25.01 -59.01 39.63
N THR A 303 24.12 -60.01 39.53
CA THR A 303 23.66 -60.55 38.25
C THR A 303 22.15 -60.68 38.24
N TRP A 304 21.51 -60.12 37.21
CA TRP A 304 20.07 -60.14 37.04
C TRP A 304 19.67 -60.42 35.58
N ARG A 305 18.39 -60.70 35.34
CA ARG A 305 17.79 -60.75 34.00
C ARG A 305 16.37 -60.21 33.97
N PHE A 306 15.92 -59.78 32.80
CA PHE A 306 14.56 -59.35 32.54
C PHE A 306 13.77 -60.42 31.78
N THR A 307 12.56 -60.74 32.26
CA THR A 307 11.61 -61.62 31.57
C THR A 307 10.37 -60.83 31.20
N ALA A 308 10.05 -60.76 29.90
CA ALA A 308 8.81 -60.19 29.40
C ALA A 308 7.64 -61.17 29.59
N LEU A 309 6.49 -60.70 30.08
CA LEU A 309 5.28 -61.51 30.28
C LEU A 309 4.11 -60.92 29.46
N PRO A 310 3.21 -61.75 28.92
CA PRO A 310 3.02 -63.18 29.20
C PRO A 310 3.93 -64.14 28.42
N ASP A 311 4.67 -63.66 27.43
CA ASP A 311 5.45 -64.49 26.49
C ASP A 311 6.53 -65.35 27.15
N GLY A 312 7.05 -64.93 28.31
CA GLY A 312 8.08 -65.64 29.07
C GLY A 312 9.49 -65.53 28.47
N GLY A 313 9.68 -64.67 27.48
CA GLY A 313 10.96 -64.45 26.81
C GLY A 313 11.95 -63.64 27.67
N ILE A 314 13.25 -63.98 27.58
CA ILE A 314 14.34 -63.22 28.21
C ILE A 314 14.74 -62.08 27.26
N MET A 315 14.84 -60.86 27.79
CA MET A 315 15.16 -59.67 26.99
C MET A 315 16.66 -59.42 26.93
N ASN A 316 17.13 -58.97 25.76
CA ASN A 316 18.51 -58.57 25.52
C ASN A 316 18.67 -57.07 25.72
N PHE A 317 19.76 -56.65 26.36
CA PHE A 317 20.08 -55.27 26.64
C PHE A 317 21.44 -54.86 26.09
N SER A 318 21.58 -53.56 25.84
CA SER A 318 22.86 -52.88 25.75
C SER A 318 23.01 -51.87 26.89
N TYR A 319 24.20 -51.70 27.42
CA TYR A 319 24.49 -50.76 28.51
C TYR A 319 25.91 -50.20 28.36
N VAL A 320 26.22 -49.10 29.04
CA VAL A 320 27.59 -48.58 29.12
C VAL A 320 28.25 -49.17 30.35
N ASP A 321 29.35 -49.90 30.16
CA ASP A 321 30.13 -50.47 31.26
C ASP A 321 30.83 -49.34 32.03
N PRO A 322 30.52 -49.13 33.33
CA PRO A 322 31.07 -48.02 34.11
C PRO A 322 32.59 -48.05 34.27
N SER A 323 33.21 -49.23 34.14
CA SER A 323 34.67 -49.36 34.30
C SER A 323 35.45 -48.98 33.04
N SER A 324 34.86 -49.17 31.86
CA SER A 324 35.52 -48.96 30.56
C SER A 324 34.93 -47.79 29.76
N GLY A 325 33.72 -47.33 30.10
CA GLY A 325 32.97 -46.34 29.34
C GLY A 325 32.47 -46.84 27.98
N GLN A 326 32.61 -48.14 27.68
CA GLN A 326 32.26 -48.73 26.38
C GLN A 326 30.86 -49.35 26.40
N LYS A 327 30.16 -49.29 25.26
CA LYS A 327 28.86 -49.93 25.07
C LYS A 327 29.03 -51.46 24.98
N THR A 328 28.36 -52.19 25.86
CA THR A 328 28.40 -53.64 26.00
C THR A 328 26.98 -54.22 25.97
N PHE A 329 26.84 -55.54 25.78
CA PHE A 329 25.55 -56.23 25.68
C PHE A 329 25.41 -57.33 26.75
N CYS A 330 24.18 -57.59 27.20
CA CYS A 330 23.86 -58.66 28.14
C CYS A 330 22.43 -59.19 27.91
N ASP A 331 22.15 -60.39 28.41
CA ASP A 331 20.85 -61.06 28.27
C ASP A 331 20.39 -61.70 29.61
N ALA A 332 20.63 -62.99 29.83
CA ALA A 332 20.29 -63.73 31.03
C ALA A 332 21.22 -63.45 32.21
N ARG A 333 22.31 -62.68 31.99
CA ARG A 333 23.32 -62.34 33.01
C ARG A 333 23.78 -60.88 32.87
N CYS A 334 22.87 -59.94 33.12
CA CYS A 334 23.21 -58.52 33.15
C CYS A 334 23.90 -58.14 34.48
N PRO A 335 25.08 -57.49 34.43
CA PRO A 335 25.82 -57.14 35.63
C PRO A 335 25.34 -55.84 36.26
N LEU A 336 25.48 -55.72 37.57
CA LEU A 336 25.42 -54.45 38.30
C LEU A 336 26.69 -54.31 39.18
N PRO A 337 27.40 -53.16 39.11
CA PRO A 337 28.65 -52.96 39.84
C PRO A 337 28.46 -52.92 41.36
N GLU A 338 29.48 -53.38 42.09
CA GLU A 338 29.55 -53.34 43.56
C GLU A 338 29.76 -51.89 44.04
N LYS A 339 29.05 -51.48 45.10
CA LYS A 339 29.14 -50.13 45.72
C LYS A 339 28.80 -48.95 44.80
N ASP A 340 28.23 -49.20 43.63
CA ASP A 340 27.70 -48.14 42.78
C ASP A 340 26.23 -47.91 43.10
N THR A 341 25.94 -46.78 43.71
CA THR A 341 24.57 -46.38 44.06
C THR A 341 23.95 -45.45 43.01
N LYS A 342 24.69 -45.16 41.92
CA LYS A 342 24.17 -44.39 40.79
C LYS A 342 23.26 -45.24 39.92
N ALA A 343 22.45 -44.56 39.11
CA ALA A 343 21.64 -45.19 38.09
C ALA A 343 22.51 -45.89 37.03
N GLN A 344 22.20 -47.14 36.73
CA GLN A 344 22.69 -47.83 35.54
C GLN A 344 21.56 -47.93 34.51
N ASP A 345 21.83 -47.43 33.31
CA ASP A 345 20.91 -47.49 32.18
C ASP A 345 21.18 -48.71 31.30
N PHE A 346 20.08 -49.38 30.93
CA PHE A 346 20.02 -50.50 30.01
C PHE A 346 19.01 -50.18 28.91
N THR A 347 19.43 -50.31 27.65
CA THR A 347 18.56 -50.13 26.48
C THR A 347 18.16 -51.49 25.93
N PHE A 348 16.87 -51.71 25.69
CA PHE A 348 16.39 -52.95 25.09
C PHE A 348 16.89 -53.06 23.63
N VAL A 349 17.43 -54.22 23.26
CA VAL A 349 17.89 -54.47 21.88
C VAL A 349 16.71 -54.70 20.94
N ASN A 350 15.67 -55.37 21.43
CA ASN A 350 14.41 -55.59 20.74
C ASN A 350 13.27 -55.05 21.59
N VAL A 351 12.33 -54.35 20.98
CA VAL A 351 11.12 -53.86 21.63
C VAL A 351 10.04 -54.94 21.50
N VAL A 352 9.54 -55.43 22.63
CA VAL A 352 8.52 -56.48 22.70
C VAL A 352 7.38 -55.97 23.58
N GLY A 353 6.14 -56.04 23.08
CA GLY A 353 4.96 -55.67 23.84
C GLY A 353 4.73 -56.61 25.02
N MET A 354 4.45 -56.06 26.19
CA MET A 354 4.22 -56.81 27.42
C MET A 354 3.24 -56.08 28.34
N ASN A 355 2.56 -56.80 29.21
CA ASN A 355 1.69 -56.22 30.25
C ASN A 355 2.16 -56.58 31.67
N ALA A 356 3.23 -57.36 31.76
CA ALA A 356 3.91 -57.67 32.99
C ALA A 356 5.38 -57.94 32.71
N PHE A 357 6.23 -57.78 33.71
CA PHE A 357 7.61 -58.21 33.61
C PHE A 357 8.14 -58.70 34.95
N LYS A 358 9.25 -59.44 34.88
CA LYS A 358 9.93 -59.99 36.04
C LYS A 358 11.44 -59.78 35.95
N ILE A 359 12.03 -59.29 37.03
CA ILE A 359 13.47 -59.23 37.27
C ILE A 359 13.85 -60.43 38.12
N ASP A 360 14.61 -61.37 37.56
CA ASP A 360 15.19 -62.47 38.34
C ASP A 360 16.61 -62.09 38.77
N VAL A 361 16.91 -62.19 40.07
CA VAL A 361 18.24 -61.96 40.63
C VAL A 361 18.90 -63.31 40.93
N SER A 362 20.05 -63.55 40.32
CA SER A 362 20.75 -64.84 40.35
C SER A 362 22.07 -64.83 41.11
N ASP A 363 22.69 -63.66 41.30
CA ASP A 363 23.94 -63.48 42.04
C ASP A 363 23.95 -62.11 42.73
N TRP A 364 24.66 -61.98 43.86
CA TRP A 364 24.64 -60.79 44.72
C TRP A 364 26.00 -60.48 45.35
N TRP A 365 26.12 -59.24 45.84
CA TRP A 365 27.22 -58.75 46.66
C TRP A 365 26.84 -58.83 48.15
N GLY A 366 27.82 -59.12 49.02
CA GLY A 366 27.60 -59.27 50.46
C GLY A 366 26.72 -60.45 50.85
N SER A 367 25.88 -60.27 51.89
CA SER A 367 25.06 -61.35 52.45
C SER A 367 23.79 -61.67 51.65
N GLY A 368 23.34 -60.78 50.77
CA GLY A 368 22.12 -60.92 49.97
C GLY A 368 21.99 -59.80 48.93
N ALA A 369 21.08 -59.95 47.97
CA ALA A 369 20.87 -58.92 46.95
C ALA A 369 19.94 -57.80 47.42
N GLY A 370 19.94 -56.70 46.68
CA GLY A 370 19.01 -55.62 46.89
C GLY A 370 19.00 -54.64 45.73
N LEU A 371 17.93 -53.86 45.65
CA LEU A 371 17.79 -52.76 44.69
C LEU A 371 17.27 -51.55 45.45
N ASN A 372 17.65 -50.37 44.97
CA ASN A 372 17.18 -49.11 45.51
C ASN A 372 16.16 -48.43 44.61
N GLY A 373 16.05 -48.80 43.34
CA GLY A 373 15.19 -48.11 42.40
C GLY A 373 15.06 -48.84 41.07
N ILE A 374 13.90 -48.74 40.46
CA ILE A 374 13.63 -49.23 39.11
C ILE A 374 12.79 -48.20 38.35
N GLN A 375 13.20 -47.86 37.13
CA GLN A 375 12.42 -47.04 36.20
C GLN A 375 12.42 -47.71 34.82
N LEU A 376 11.30 -47.65 34.13
CA LEU A 376 11.11 -48.25 32.82
C LEU A 376 10.61 -47.16 31.88
N PHE A 377 11.15 -47.13 30.67
CA PHE A 377 10.90 -46.08 29.68
C PHE A 377 10.37 -46.66 28.39
N GLN A 378 9.62 -45.85 27.67
CA GLN A 378 9.13 -46.15 26.31
C GLN A 378 9.18 -44.89 25.44
N ASP A 379 9.06 -45.07 24.13
CA ASP A 379 9.13 -43.95 23.18
C ASP A 379 7.77 -43.33 22.84
N ALA A 380 6.67 -44.01 23.19
CA ALA A 380 5.32 -43.54 22.94
C ALA A 380 4.75 -42.82 24.16
N MET A 381 4.27 -41.59 23.96
CA MET A 381 3.63 -40.77 24.99
C MET A 381 2.14 -41.15 25.04
N TYR A 382 1.69 -41.71 26.17
CA TYR A 382 0.29 -42.08 26.38
C TYR A 382 -0.30 -41.36 27.59
N SER A 383 -1.58 -41.03 27.48
CA SER A 383 -2.44 -40.67 28.60
C SER A 383 -3.61 -41.64 28.65
N TYR A 384 -3.71 -42.39 29.74
CA TYR A 384 -4.77 -43.36 29.99
C TYR A 384 -5.95 -42.69 30.67
N ALA A 385 -7.16 -43.20 30.41
CA ALA A 385 -8.40 -42.70 31.00
C ALA A 385 -8.53 -43.10 32.47
N VAL A 386 -8.04 -44.30 32.81
CA VAL A 386 -7.88 -44.73 34.20
C VAL A 386 -6.65 -44.01 34.74
N ASN A 387 -6.87 -42.98 35.58
CA ASN A 387 -5.78 -42.11 36.01
C ASN A 387 -4.66 -42.85 36.75
N ASP A 388 -4.99 -43.92 37.46
CA ASP A 388 -4.02 -44.75 38.16
C ASP A 388 -2.98 -45.38 37.22
N PHE A 389 -3.24 -45.47 35.91
CA PHE A 389 -2.27 -45.96 34.91
C PHE A 389 -1.34 -44.88 34.38
N ASN A 390 -1.50 -43.63 34.82
CA ASN A 390 -0.61 -42.53 34.49
C ASN A 390 0.42 -42.28 35.61
N GLU A 391 1.24 -41.24 35.48
CA GLU A 391 2.35 -40.97 36.39
C GLU A 391 1.87 -40.46 37.77
N PRO A 392 2.21 -41.14 38.89
CA PRO A 392 1.80 -40.67 40.21
C PRO A 392 2.57 -39.41 40.65
N GLN A 393 1.92 -38.60 41.49
CA GLN A 393 2.44 -37.30 41.93
C GLN A 393 3.77 -37.34 42.70
N GLU A 394 4.11 -38.49 43.29
CA GLU A 394 5.23 -38.65 44.21
C GLU A 394 6.46 -39.30 43.55
N CYS A 395 6.41 -39.60 42.24
CA CYS A 395 7.42 -40.40 41.54
C CYS A 395 8.37 -39.58 40.63
N GLY A 396 9.06 -38.57 41.17
CA GLY A 396 10.08 -37.79 40.44
C GLY A 396 10.04 -36.28 40.76
N PRO A 397 10.88 -35.45 40.09
CA PRO A 397 10.83 -33.99 40.23
C PRO A 397 9.48 -33.43 39.72
N SER A 398 9.02 -32.32 40.29
CA SER A 398 7.64 -31.78 40.18
C SER A 398 7.26 -31.15 38.82
N THR A 399 7.63 -31.74 37.70
CA THR A 399 7.33 -31.25 36.34
C THR A 399 5.93 -31.66 35.85
N ALA A 400 5.55 -31.20 34.65
CA ALA A 400 4.39 -31.73 33.92
C ALA A 400 4.50 -33.27 33.77
N ARG A 401 3.36 -33.95 33.88
CA ARG A 401 3.22 -35.41 33.91
C ARG A 401 2.03 -35.85 33.05
N SER A 402 1.94 -37.13 32.72
CA SER A 402 0.73 -37.66 32.09
C SER A 402 -0.32 -37.83 33.17
N GLU A 403 -1.54 -37.34 32.97
CA GLU A 403 -2.66 -37.59 33.89
C GLU A 403 -4.02 -37.46 33.18
N SER A 404 -5.09 -37.86 33.85
CA SER A 404 -6.45 -37.72 33.37
C SER A 404 -7.41 -37.36 34.49
N THR A 405 -8.41 -36.54 34.19
CA THR A 405 -9.52 -36.23 35.10
C THR A 405 -10.83 -36.69 34.49
N SER A 406 -11.69 -37.33 35.27
CA SER A 406 -13.01 -37.80 34.82
C SER A 406 -14.13 -37.23 35.67
N THR A 407 -15.22 -36.80 35.05
CA THR A 407 -16.49 -36.41 35.70
C THR A 407 -17.60 -37.31 35.20
N GLY A 408 -18.53 -37.74 36.06
CA GLY A 408 -19.64 -38.63 35.70
C GLY A 408 -19.48 -40.07 36.23
N PRO A 409 -20.43 -40.97 35.90
CA PRO A 409 -20.54 -42.31 36.50
C PRO A 409 -19.58 -43.34 35.86
N TRP A 410 -18.29 -43.01 35.76
CA TRP A 410 -17.27 -43.88 35.16
C TRP A 410 -16.92 -45.06 36.06
N GLN A 411 -16.77 -46.25 35.46
CA GLN A 411 -16.31 -47.47 36.13
C GLN A 411 -15.18 -48.12 35.32
N VAL A 412 -14.17 -48.66 36.01
CA VAL A 412 -13.09 -49.42 35.38
C VAL A 412 -13.62 -50.76 34.88
N THR A 413 -13.49 -51.00 33.59
CA THR A 413 -13.89 -52.23 32.89
C THR A 413 -12.65 -53.07 32.58
N PRO A 414 -12.70 -54.42 32.74
CA PRO A 414 -11.62 -55.30 32.32
C PRO A 414 -11.24 -55.09 30.85
N SER A 415 -9.99 -55.37 30.48
CA SER A 415 -9.52 -55.15 29.12
C SER A 415 -10.21 -56.06 28.08
N HIS A 416 -10.73 -57.22 28.47
CA HIS A 416 -11.26 -58.23 27.56
C HIS A 416 -10.27 -58.56 26.43
N ASN A 417 -10.63 -58.30 25.18
CA ASN A 417 -9.76 -58.47 24.00
C ASN A 417 -8.93 -57.21 23.68
N SER A 418 -8.99 -56.18 24.51
CA SER A 418 -8.30 -54.91 24.33
C SER A 418 -6.96 -54.86 25.06
N TYR A 419 -6.11 -53.91 24.67
CA TYR A 419 -4.73 -53.75 25.18
C TYR A 419 -4.64 -53.17 26.61
N SER A 420 -5.72 -52.55 27.11
CA SER A 420 -5.77 -51.90 28.43
C SER A 420 -7.18 -51.99 29.01
N GLN A 421 -7.26 -52.10 30.35
CA GLN A 421 -8.50 -51.74 31.06
C GLN A 421 -8.90 -50.31 30.70
N TYR A 422 -10.20 -50.01 30.74
CA TYR A 422 -10.75 -48.74 30.26
C TYR A 422 -11.93 -48.28 31.11
N LEU A 423 -12.30 -47.00 31.02
CA LEU A 423 -13.47 -46.46 31.71
C LEU A 423 -14.72 -46.63 30.86
N THR A 424 -15.81 -47.07 31.48
CA THR A 424 -17.15 -47.16 30.88
C THR A 424 -18.14 -46.34 31.70
N ALA A 425 -18.98 -45.55 31.04
CA ALA A 425 -20.11 -44.85 31.64
C ALA A 425 -21.42 -45.22 30.92
N VAL A 426 -22.49 -45.46 31.69
CA VAL A 426 -23.83 -45.74 31.16
C VAL A 426 -24.75 -44.58 31.52
N LEU A 427 -25.21 -43.86 30.50
CA LEU A 427 -26.01 -42.65 30.62
C LEU A 427 -27.48 -42.91 30.29
N GLN A 428 -28.36 -42.21 31.00
CA GLN A 428 -29.80 -42.26 30.85
C GLN A 428 -30.32 -40.86 30.54
N GLY A 429 -31.36 -40.72 29.71
CA GLY A 429 -31.99 -39.44 29.35
C GLY A 429 -32.14 -39.22 27.83
N ASN A 430 -33.28 -38.69 27.38
CA ASN A 430 -33.52 -38.41 25.96
C ASN A 430 -33.90 -36.93 25.77
N PRO A 431 -33.00 -36.07 25.26
CA PRO A 431 -31.62 -36.37 24.85
C PRO A 431 -30.69 -36.59 26.04
N VAL A 432 -29.57 -37.27 25.79
CA VAL A 432 -28.50 -37.45 26.81
C VAL A 432 -27.79 -36.11 27.03
N ASP A 433 -27.58 -35.75 28.30
CA ASP A 433 -26.77 -34.58 28.68
C ASP A 433 -25.31 -34.81 28.29
N THR A 434 -24.76 -33.92 27.46
CA THR A 434 -23.40 -34.01 26.91
C THR A 434 -22.32 -33.79 27.96
N ASP A 435 -22.63 -33.17 29.10
CA ASP A 435 -21.68 -32.93 30.19
C ASP A 435 -21.82 -33.98 31.32
N ALA A 436 -22.75 -34.94 31.19
CA ALA A 436 -23.00 -35.97 32.20
C ALA A 436 -21.84 -36.96 32.40
N ALA A 437 -20.96 -37.09 31.41
CA ALA A 437 -19.73 -37.87 31.53
C ALA A 437 -18.61 -37.29 30.66
N THR A 438 -17.50 -36.88 31.28
CA THR A 438 -16.33 -36.34 30.59
C THR A 438 -15.05 -37.02 31.06
N VAL A 439 -14.09 -37.19 30.16
CA VAL A 439 -12.71 -37.56 30.48
C VAL A 439 -11.78 -36.57 29.77
N THR A 440 -10.95 -35.88 30.53
CA THR A 440 -9.90 -35.01 30.02
C THR A 440 -8.56 -35.68 30.21
N PHE A 441 -7.84 -35.86 29.11
CA PHE A 441 -6.49 -36.40 29.08
C PHE A 441 -5.48 -35.26 29.00
N TYR A 442 -4.43 -35.34 29.80
CA TYR A 442 -3.30 -34.42 29.78
C TYR A 442 -2.01 -35.20 29.54
N PRO A 443 -1.35 -35.04 28.39
CA PRO A 443 -0.08 -35.70 28.09
C PRO A 443 1.10 -35.04 28.80
N ASP A 444 2.19 -35.80 28.85
CA ASP A 444 3.53 -35.33 29.22
C ASP A 444 4.36 -35.12 27.95
N ILE A 445 4.21 -33.95 27.32
CA ILE A 445 4.95 -33.63 26.11
C ILE A 445 6.36 -33.18 26.48
N LYS A 446 7.36 -34.02 26.19
CA LYS A 446 8.76 -33.80 26.56
C LYS A 446 9.53 -32.91 25.56
N GLN A 447 9.05 -32.80 24.32
CA GLN A 447 9.76 -32.10 23.24
C GLN A 447 8.76 -31.42 22.29
N SER A 448 8.98 -30.17 21.91
CA SER A 448 8.11 -29.51 20.91
C SER A 448 8.36 -30.08 19.50
N GLY A 449 7.30 -30.22 18.71
CA GLY A 449 7.40 -30.81 17.36
C GLY A 449 6.06 -31.04 16.70
N ASN A 450 6.08 -31.64 15.52
CA ASN A 450 4.84 -32.10 14.88
C ASN A 450 4.44 -33.45 15.44
N TYR A 451 3.20 -33.55 15.91
CA TYR A 451 2.60 -34.73 16.51
C TYR A 451 1.38 -35.20 15.72
N SER A 452 1.24 -36.51 15.64
CA SER A 452 -0.05 -37.17 15.39
C SER A 452 -0.63 -37.58 16.75
N VAL A 453 -1.87 -37.18 17.02
CA VAL A 453 -2.61 -37.53 18.23
C VAL A 453 -3.68 -38.53 17.86
N THR A 454 -3.61 -39.70 18.48
CA THR A 454 -4.49 -40.83 18.20
C THR A 454 -5.27 -41.21 19.44
N ILE A 455 -6.59 -41.29 19.36
CA ILE A 455 -7.43 -41.82 20.44
C ILE A 455 -7.79 -43.28 20.18
N TYR A 456 -7.77 -44.10 21.24
CA TYR A 456 -8.06 -45.53 21.17
C TYR A 456 -9.44 -45.83 21.75
N THR A 457 -10.25 -46.54 20.97
CA THR A 457 -11.60 -46.97 21.36
C THR A 457 -11.65 -48.49 21.47
N PRO A 458 -11.91 -49.06 22.67
CA PRO A 458 -12.08 -50.50 22.86
C PRO A 458 -13.22 -51.08 22.01
N GLY A 459 -13.11 -52.35 21.63
CA GLY A 459 -14.15 -53.09 20.92
C GLY A 459 -15.36 -53.45 21.81
N CYS A 460 -16.57 -53.24 21.30
CA CYS A 460 -17.81 -53.47 22.04
C CYS A 460 -18.26 -54.95 22.13
N GLN A 461 -17.62 -55.87 21.40
CA GLN A 461 -17.97 -57.30 21.48
C GLN A 461 -17.51 -57.94 22.79
N GLY A 462 -16.35 -57.52 23.32
CA GLY A 462 -15.75 -58.12 24.51
C GLY A 462 -16.55 -57.88 25.79
N ASP A 463 -17.20 -56.72 25.89
CA ASP A 463 -18.03 -56.31 27.03
C ASP A 463 -19.55 -56.36 26.75
N GLY A 464 -19.96 -56.78 25.55
CA GLY A 464 -21.37 -56.96 25.17
C GLY A 464 -22.17 -55.67 24.99
N THR A 465 -21.50 -54.52 24.81
CA THR A 465 -22.15 -53.19 24.82
C THR A 465 -22.53 -52.65 23.44
N CYS A 466 -22.29 -53.38 22.35
CA CYS A 466 -22.47 -52.87 20.98
C CYS A 466 -23.83 -52.22 20.68
N GLY A 467 -24.91 -52.70 21.30
CA GLY A 467 -26.27 -52.18 21.10
C GLY A 467 -26.57 -50.86 21.83
N SER A 468 -25.74 -50.46 22.81
CA SER A 468 -25.90 -49.22 23.57
C SER A 468 -24.79 -48.20 23.30
N ARG A 469 -23.76 -48.54 22.52
CA ARG A 469 -22.71 -47.61 22.09
C ARG A 469 -23.28 -46.50 21.21
N GLY A 470 -22.75 -45.29 21.35
CA GLY A 470 -23.10 -44.16 20.48
C GLY A 470 -21.89 -43.36 20.04
N ARG A 471 -22.07 -42.05 19.92
CA ARG A 471 -21.08 -41.08 19.47
C ARG A 471 -20.48 -40.32 20.65
N VAL A 472 -19.22 -39.93 20.49
CA VAL A 472 -18.54 -38.98 21.39
C VAL A 472 -18.07 -37.79 20.58
N ASN A 473 -18.09 -36.61 21.20
CA ASN A 473 -17.36 -35.46 20.71
C ASN A 473 -16.00 -35.43 21.43
N VAL A 474 -14.92 -35.38 20.66
CA VAL A 474 -13.55 -35.29 21.15
C VAL A 474 -13.02 -33.91 20.78
N THR A 475 -12.77 -33.09 21.80
CA THR A 475 -12.19 -31.75 21.63
C THR A 475 -10.69 -31.85 21.92
N THR A 476 -9.84 -31.51 20.95
CA THR A 476 -8.40 -31.34 21.16
C THR A 476 -8.09 -29.88 21.41
N ASN A 477 -7.40 -29.57 22.50
CA ASN A 477 -6.86 -28.25 22.79
C ASN A 477 -5.32 -28.33 22.70
N MET A 478 -4.77 -27.74 21.64
CA MET A 478 -3.33 -27.66 21.37
C MET A 478 -2.97 -26.18 21.23
N ASP A 479 -2.18 -25.63 22.15
CA ASP A 479 -1.75 -24.21 22.13
C ASP A 479 -2.92 -23.21 21.93
N ASP A 480 -4.00 -23.40 22.71
CA ASP A 480 -5.26 -22.62 22.69
C ASP A 480 -6.09 -22.72 21.40
N GLN A 481 -5.77 -23.64 20.49
CA GLN A 481 -6.63 -24.02 19.37
C GLN A 481 -7.52 -25.21 19.74
N ASN A 482 -8.84 -25.03 19.63
CA ASN A 482 -9.81 -26.09 19.85
C ASN A 482 -10.28 -26.67 18.50
N GLU A 483 -10.14 -27.98 18.33
CA GLU A 483 -10.70 -28.72 17.21
C GLU A 483 -11.62 -29.83 17.73
N ASP A 484 -12.82 -29.93 17.19
CA ASP A 484 -13.84 -30.91 17.60
C ASP A 484 -13.97 -32.01 16.55
N THR A 485 -13.89 -33.27 16.99
CA THR A 485 -14.09 -34.45 16.14
C THR A 485 -15.16 -35.35 16.74
N ILE A 486 -16.23 -35.63 15.98
CA ILE A 486 -17.26 -36.60 16.37
C ILE A 486 -16.83 -38.01 15.96
N LEU A 487 -16.71 -38.91 16.93
CA LEU A 487 -16.32 -40.30 16.73
C LEU A 487 -17.43 -41.27 17.14
N TRP A 488 -17.60 -42.34 16.36
CA TRP A 488 -18.48 -43.47 16.72
C TRP A 488 -17.74 -44.49 17.57
N GLN A 489 -18.36 -45.00 18.64
CA GLN A 489 -17.80 -46.05 19.49
C GLN A 489 -18.46 -47.42 19.29
N THR A 490 -19.14 -47.63 18.17
CA THR A 490 -19.90 -48.85 17.82
C THR A 490 -19.03 -49.95 17.19
N ASN A 491 -17.71 -49.83 17.28
CA ASN A 491 -16.75 -50.76 16.69
C ASN A 491 -16.73 -52.11 17.43
N ASN A 492 -16.85 -53.22 16.68
CA ASN A 492 -16.83 -54.58 17.23
C ASN A 492 -15.49 -54.93 17.92
N PHE A 493 -14.39 -54.49 17.34
CA PHE A 493 -13.02 -54.70 17.81
C PHE A 493 -12.35 -53.36 18.09
N ASP A 494 -11.23 -53.35 18.80
CA ASP A 494 -10.46 -52.14 19.07
C ASP A 494 -10.18 -51.36 17.79
N LYS A 495 -10.35 -50.04 17.87
CA LYS A 495 -9.98 -49.12 16.81
C LYS A 495 -9.20 -47.95 17.38
N TYR A 496 -8.58 -47.21 16.46
CA TYR A 496 -7.94 -45.96 16.76
C TYR A 496 -8.32 -44.92 15.70
N ASP A 497 -8.44 -43.66 16.10
CA ASP A 497 -8.77 -42.56 15.22
C ASP A 497 -7.72 -41.44 15.44
N GLU A 498 -7.15 -40.89 14.36
CA GLU A 498 -6.31 -39.69 14.43
C GLU A 498 -7.24 -38.48 14.61
N ILE A 499 -7.06 -37.75 15.72
CA ILE A 499 -7.90 -36.61 16.11
C ILE A 499 -7.18 -35.27 15.98
N TYR A 500 -5.88 -35.28 15.76
CA TYR A 500 -5.07 -34.09 15.50
C TYR A 500 -3.76 -34.48 14.81
N ASN A 501 -3.32 -33.66 13.86
CA ASN A 501 -2.04 -33.80 13.17
C ASN A 501 -1.44 -32.41 12.92
N GLY A 502 -0.47 -32.03 13.73
CA GLY A 502 0.02 -30.65 13.75
C GLY A 502 1.10 -30.43 14.80
N TYR A 503 1.51 -29.18 14.96
CA TYR A 503 2.55 -28.79 15.90
C TYR A 503 2.03 -28.73 17.33
N ILE A 504 2.76 -29.29 18.30
CA ILE A 504 2.49 -29.16 19.74
C ILE A 504 3.74 -28.60 20.42
N ASP A 505 3.56 -27.51 21.16
CA ASP A 505 4.60 -26.93 21.99
C ASP A 505 4.69 -27.59 23.39
N ALA A 506 5.89 -27.99 23.81
CA ALA A 506 6.17 -28.46 25.16
C ALA A 506 6.38 -27.33 26.19
N THR A 507 6.53 -26.08 25.72
CA THR A 507 7.00 -24.94 26.55
C THR A 507 5.97 -23.83 26.79
N SER A 508 4.84 -23.83 26.07
CA SER A 508 3.86 -22.74 25.98
C SER A 508 3.07 -22.43 27.28
N GLY A 509 3.28 -23.16 28.37
CA GLY A 509 2.58 -22.99 29.64
C GLY A 509 1.08 -23.39 29.62
N SER A 510 0.44 -23.40 28.45
CA SER A 510 -0.86 -24.04 28.22
C SER A 510 -0.65 -25.55 28.07
N ARG A 511 -1.30 -26.35 28.92
CA ARG A 511 -1.11 -27.79 28.91
C ARG A 511 -2.01 -28.40 27.84
N PRO A 512 -1.47 -29.10 26.82
CA PRO A 512 -2.28 -29.76 25.81
C PRO A 512 -3.33 -30.66 26.47
N SER A 513 -4.52 -30.72 25.91
CA SER A 513 -5.55 -31.60 26.45
C SER A 513 -6.46 -32.19 25.38
N VAL A 514 -6.99 -33.36 25.67
CA VAL A 514 -8.00 -34.02 24.85
C VAL A 514 -9.20 -34.28 25.74
N VAL A 515 -10.37 -33.74 25.39
CA VAL A 515 -11.60 -33.88 26.15
C VAL A 515 -12.55 -34.79 25.38
N LEU A 516 -12.90 -35.94 25.97
CA LEU A 516 -13.91 -36.86 25.45
C LEU A 516 -15.22 -36.68 26.23
N ARG A 517 -16.33 -36.48 25.50
CA ARG A 517 -17.68 -36.35 26.06
C ARG A 517 -18.75 -36.92 25.11
N PRO A 518 -19.96 -37.28 25.58
CA PRO A 518 -21.06 -37.65 24.70
C PRO A 518 -21.33 -36.58 23.63
N ALA A 519 -21.54 -37.00 22.38
CA ALA A 519 -21.91 -36.07 21.32
C ALA A 519 -23.38 -35.60 21.48
N PRO A 520 -23.75 -34.39 21.00
CA PRO A 520 -25.13 -33.90 21.03
C PRO A 520 -26.08 -34.74 20.15
N ASP A 521 -27.38 -34.53 20.35
CA ASP A 521 -28.48 -35.11 19.56
C ASP A 521 -28.49 -36.65 19.49
N GLN A 522 -28.26 -37.30 20.63
CA GLN A 522 -28.35 -38.75 20.78
C GLN A 522 -29.60 -39.15 21.58
N SER A 523 -30.54 -39.82 20.91
CA SER A 523 -31.85 -40.21 21.47
C SER A 523 -31.90 -41.65 21.99
N SER A 524 -30.83 -42.43 21.85
CA SER A 524 -30.76 -43.83 22.25
C SER A 524 -30.33 -43.95 23.72
N THR A 525 -31.26 -44.33 24.60
CA THR A 525 -30.97 -44.67 26.01
C THR A 525 -31.22 -46.15 26.29
N PRO A 526 -30.36 -46.83 27.08
CA PRO A 526 -29.12 -46.32 27.68
C PRO A 526 -28.02 -46.04 26.63
N LEU A 527 -27.25 -44.97 26.83
CA LEU A 527 -26.06 -44.66 26.04
C LEU A 527 -24.81 -45.11 26.81
N THR A 528 -24.01 -45.99 26.22
CA THR A 528 -22.73 -46.43 26.78
C THR A 528 -21.58 -45.72 26.08
N VAL A 529 -20.77 -45.01 26.87
CA VAL A 529 -19.56 -44.31 26.42
C VAL A 529 -18.33 -44.95 27.05
N VAL A 530 -17.23 -45.06 26.31
CA VAL A 530 -15.92 -45.49 26.84
C VAL A 530 -14.82 -44.48 26.62
N ALA A 531 -13.80 -44.57 27.47
CA ALA A 531 -12.52 -43.88 27.31
C ALA A 531 -11.39 -44.85 27.70
N GLN A 532 -10.39 -45.03 26.83
CA GLN A 532 -9.24 -45.90 27.10
C GLN A 532 -7.94 -45.13 27.23
N ARG A 533 -7.41 -44.59 26.12
CA ARG A 533 -6.16 -43.83 26.10
C ARG A 533 -6.03 -42.96 24.87
N VAL A 534 -5.17 -41.95 24.97
CA VAL A 534 -4.69 -41.12 23.86
C VAL A 534 -3.19 -41.32 23.71
N ARG A 535 -2.71 -41.40 22.46
CA ARG A 535 -1.29 -41.49 22.11
C ARG A 535 -0.86 -40.23 21.39
N PHE A 536 0.26 -39.66 21.81
CA PHE A 536 0.95 -38.58 21.13
C PHE A 536 2.18 -39.18 20.45
N THR A 537 2.21 -39.12 19.13
CA THR A 537 3.31 -39.64 18.32
C THR A 537 4.07 -38.48 17.72
N LEU A 538 5.27 -38.21 18.22
CA LEU A 538 6.17 -37.24 17.61
C LEU A 538 6.54 -37.71 16.20
N LEU A 539 6.04 -37.01 15.19
CA LEU A 539 6.36 -37.21 13.77
C LEU A 539 7.69 -36.53 13.43
N LYS A 540 7.93 -35.33 13.97
CA LYS A 540 9.13 -34.53 13.71
C LYS A 540 9.52 -33.65 14.89
N ALA A 541 10.75 -33.81 15.39
CA ALA A 541 11.37 -32.97 16.42
C ALA A 541 11.76 -31.57 15.90
N THR A 542 11.66 -30.54 16.75
CA THR A 542 12.11 -29.17 16.43
C THR A 542 13.49 -28.90 17.04
N SER A 543 14.35 -28.16 16.32
CA SER A 543 15.74 -27.83 16.70
C SER A 543 15.78 -26.85 17.85
N GLY A 544 16.22 -27.27 19.03
CA GLY A 544 16.31 -26.42 20.23
C GLY A 544 17.36 -25.30 20.21
N ASN A 545 17.67 -24.66 19.07
CA ASN A 545 18.58 -23.51 18.95
C ASN A 545 18.22 -22.52 17.81
N ILE A 546 17.02 -22.60 17.23
CA ILE A 546 16.53 -21.61 16.25
C ILE A 546 15.31 -20.93 16.87
N ASN A 547 15.31 -19.60 16.89
CA ASN A 547 14.15 -18.83 17.34
C ASN A 547 14.10 -17.49 16.57
N GLY A 548 13.21 -17.42 15.59
CA GLY A 548 12.94 -16.25 14.75
C GLY A 548 13.98 -15.91 13.68
N ILE A 549 15.24 -16.32 13.85
CA ILE A 549 16.35 -16.02 12.93
C ILE A 549 17.19 -17.26 12.65
N PHE A 550 17.63 -17.42 11.40
CA PHE A 550 18.47 -18.53 10.95
C PHE A 550 19.54 -18.08 9.95
N GLU A 551 20.79 -18.48 10.19
CA GLU A 551 21.92 -18.28 9.29
C GLU A 551 22.16 -19.51 8.40
N TYR A 552 22.10 -19.30 7.09
CA TYR A 552 22.34 -20.30 6.07
C TYR A 552 23.63 -20.00 5.28
N GLU A 553 24.51 -20.99 5.19
CA GLU A 553 25.74 -20.95 4.39
C GLU A 553 25.50 -21.68 3.05
N PRO A 554 25.39 -20.97 1.91
CA PRO A 554 25.11 -21.60 0.62
C PRO A 554 26.17 -22.63 0.23
N GLY A 555 25.72 -23.83 -0.18
CA GLY A 555 26.59 -24.91 -0.63
C GLY A 555 27.11 -25.85 0.47
N LYS A 556 26.81 -25.59 1.74
CA LYS A 556 27.15 -26.47 2.87
C LYS A 556 25.96 -27.36 3.27
N SER A 557 26.23 -28.64 3.56
CA SER A 557 25.22 -29.56 4.10
C SER A 557 24.88 -29.21 5.54
N LEU A 558 23.60 -29.34 5.91
CA LEU A 558 23.13 -29.07 7.27
C LEU A 558 23.24 -30.27 8.21
N ASP A 559 23.40 -31.48 7.67
CA ASP A 559 23.52 -32.72 8.46
C ASP A 559 24.84 -32.78 9.28
N ASP A 560 25.83 -31.96 8.91
CA ASP A 560 27.15 -31.88 9.58
C ASP A 560 27.28 -30.65 10.51
N ALA A 561 26.23 -29.86 10.72
CA ALA A 561 26.33 -28.52 11.32
C ALA A 561 25.83 -28.43 12.77
N ASP A 562 26.71 -27.98 13.68
CA ASP A 562 26.30 -27.47 14.98
C ASP A 562 25.67 -26.08 14.82
N LEU A 563 24.33 -26.03 14.87
CA LEU A 563 23.57 -24.78 14.75
C LEU A 563 23.94 -23.73 15.81
N SER A 564 24.45 -24.17 16.97
CA SER A 564 24.85 -23.28 18.07
C SER A 564 26.20 -22.60 17.86
N ALA A 565 26.98 -23.01 16.85
CA ALA A 565 28.22 -22.35 16.47
C ALA A 565 27.99 -20.99 15.78
N SER A 566 26.79 -20.78 15.21
CA SER A 566 26.41 -19.49 14.63
C SER A 566 25.99 -18.51 15.72
N VAL A 567 26.73 -17.40 15.83
CA VAL A 567 26.38 -16.29 16.73
C VAL A 567 25.00 -15.73 16.44
N ILE A 568 24.56 -15.77 15.18
CA ILE A 568 23.24 -15.30 14.74
C ILE A 568 22.14 -16.24 15.25
N ASN A 569 22.32 -17.56 15.07
CA ASN A 569 21.37 -18.55 15.59
C ASN A 569 21.29 -18.50 17.12
N SER A 570 22.45 -18.41 17.81
CA SER A 570 22.51 -18.26 19.27
C SER A 570 21.84 -16.97 19.75
N ALA A 571 22.01 -15.87 19.01
CA ALA A 571 21.35 -14.61 19.34
C ALA A 571 19.83 -14.75 19.28
N GLY A 572 19.29 -15.45 18.27
CA GLY A 572 17.88 -15.82 18.17
C GLY A 572 17.41 -16.69 19.34
N ALA A 573 18.11 -17.80 19.59
CA ALA A 573 17.78 -18.76 20.65
C ALA A 573 17.67 -18.13 22.06
N SER A 574 18.35 -17.00 22.28
CA SER A 574 18.31 -16.25 23.54
C SER A 574 17.14 -15.25 23.67
N LEU A 575 16.31 -15.08 22.63
CA LEU A 575 15.18 -14.16 22.63
C LEU A 575 13.95 -14.73 23.33
N THR A 576 13.12 -13.83 23.85
CA THR A 576 11.79 -14.10 24.42
C THR A 576 10.71 -13.48 23.52
N PRO A 577 9.60 -14.18 23.20
CA PRO A 577 9.24 -15.54 23.61
C PRO A 577 10.22 -16.60 23.10
N ARG A 578 10.50 -17.62 23.92
CA ARG A 578 11.44 -18.71 23.56
C ARG A 578 10.83 -19.65 22.53
N GLU A 579 9.50 -19.69 22.49
CA GLU A 579 8.72 -20.53 21.61
C GLU A 579 8.86 -20.05 20.16
N LYS A 580 8.73 -18.74 19.92
CA LYS A 580 8.67 -18.15 18.57
C LYS A 580 8.79 -16.61 18.62
N ALA A 581 9.99 -16.08 18.77
CA ALA A 581 10.28 -14.65 18.69
C ALA A 581 10.00 -14.13 17.26
N PRO A 582 9.01 -13.24 17.07
CA PRO A 582 8.70 -12.70 15.75
C PRO A 582 9.79 -11.73 15.28
N ILE A 583 10.51 -12.10 14.22
CA ILE A 583 11.43 -11.22 13.50
C ILE A 583 10.75 -10.75 12.23
N THR A 584 10.46 -9.46 12.13
CA THR A 584 9.68 -8.86 11.04
C THR A 584 10.57 -8.27 9.95
N SER A 585 11.76 -7.79 10.31
CA SER A 585 12.64 -7.08 9.38
C SER A 585 14.11 -7.28 9.72
N LEU A 586 14.93 -7.37 8.66
CA LEU A 586 16.37 -7.47 8.73
C LEU A 586 16.96 -6.39 7.81
N ALA A 587 18.04 -5.76 8.24
CA ALA A 587 18.78 -4.82 7.41
C ALA A 587 20.29 -5.00 7.64
N THR A 588 21.10 -4.68 6.64
CA THR A 588 22.55 -4.85 6.72
C THR A 588 23.27 -3.62 6.21
N ASP A 589 24.33 -3.23 6.89
CA ASP A 589 25.37 -2.35 6.34
C ASP A 589 26.66 -3.17 6.06
N SER A 590 27.77 -2.50 5.79
CA SER A 590 29.05 -3.16 5.50
C SER A 590 29.62 -4.03 6.64
N GLN A 591 29.20 -3.85 7.89
CA GLN A 591 29.77 -4.47 9.10
C GLN A 591 28.72 -5.00 10.08
N ASN A 592 27.47 -4.56 9.99
CA ASN A 592 26.41 -4.85 10.95
C ASN A 592 25.20 -5.51 10.28
N LEU A 593 24.66 -6.52 10.95
CA LEU A 593 23.31 -7.03 10.73
C LEU A 593 22.39 -6.44 11.81
N TYR A 594 21.35 -5.74 11.40
CA TYR A 594 20.28 -5.24 12.26
C TYR A 594 19.09 -6.19 12.20
N VAL A 595 18.55 -6.50 13.38
CA VAL A 595 17.43 -7.42 13.55
C VAL A 595 16.32 -6.70 14.28
N GLY A 596 15.17 -6.54 13.63
CA GLY A 596 13.98 -5.89 14.17
C GLY A 596 12.78 -6.84 14.24
N GLY A 597 11.96 -6.69 15.28
CA GLY A 597 10.81 -7.55 15.52
C GLY A 597 10.05 -7.21 16.79
N ASN A 598 9.40 -8.21 17.37
CA ASN A 598 8.67 -8.11 18.63
C ASN A 598 9.23 -9.10 19.66
N PHE A 599 10.31 -8.74 20.34
CA PHE A 599 11.01 -9.66 21.24
C PHE A 599 11.67 -8.90 22.39
N SER A 600 12.05 -9.63 23.43
CA SER A 600 12.84 -9.11 24.54
C SER A 600 13.96 -10.08 24.94
N SER A 601 14.87 -9.61 25.79
CA SER A 601 15.99 -10.40 26.32
C SER A 601 16.52 -9.78 27.61
N ASP A 602 17.12 -10.60 28.47
CA ASP A 602 17.70 -10.14 29.75
C ASP A 602 18.89 -9.17 29.59
N ASP A 603 19.58 -9.19 28.45
CA ASP A 603 20.72 -8.32 28.13
C ASP A 603 20.32 -7.00 27.44
N GLY A 604 19.02 -6.67 27.39
CA GLY A 604 18.53 -5.37 26.94
C GLY A 604 18.34 -5.21 25.44
N ARG A 605 18.31 -6.30 24.65
CA ARG A 605 17.92 -6.33 23.23
C ARG A 605 16.39 -6.39 23.08
N ASN A 606 15.71 -5.27 23.31
CA ASN A 606 14.26 -5.20 23.18
C ASN A 606 13.84 -4.66 21.81
N ASN A 607 13.10 -5.48 21.06
CA ASN A 607 12.51 -5.23 19.73
C ASN A 607 13.50 -4.94 18.59
N ILE A 608 14.74 -4.56 18.91
CA ILE A 608 15.80 -4.34 17.93
C ILE A 608 17.19 -4.57 18.54
N PHE A 609 18.08 -5.23 17.79
CA PHE A 609 19.49 -5.38 18.14
C PHE A 609 20.37 -5.47 16.89
N LEU A 610 21.69 -5.54 17.09
CA LEU A 610 22.63 -5.78 16.00
C LEU A 610 23.62 -6.92 16.30
N VAL A 611 24.17 -7.51 15.24
CA VAL A 611 25.30 -8.43 15.27
C VAL A 611 26.39 -7.87 14.36
N ARG A 612 27.60 -7.66 14.89
CA ARG A 612 28.75 -7.16 14.11
C ARG A 612 29.51 -8.31 13.46
N GLN A 613 30.11 -8.05 12.31
CA GLN A 613 31.00 -8.99 11.66
C GLN A 613 32.16 -9.38 12.60
N GLY A 614 32.35 -10.69 12.80
CA GLY A 614 33.41 -11.22 13.68
C GLY A 614 33.14 -11.09 15.19
N ALA A 615 31.95 -10.63 15.60
CA ALA A 615 31.58 -10.59 17.01
C ALA A 615 31.36 -12.00 17.57
N THR A 616 31.61 -12.18 18.86
CA THR A 616 31.33 -13.42 19.60
C THR A 616 29.92 -13.45 20.22
N GLY A 617 29.11 -12.41 20.00
CA GLY A 617 27.77 -12.26 20.57
C GLY A 617 27.00 -11.08 19.99
N PRO A 618 25.67 -10.99 20.21
CA PRO A 618 24.86 -9.85 19.79
C PRO A 618 25.16 -8.60 20.63
N THR A 619 24.73 -7.43 20.16
CA THR A 619 24.86 -6.16 20.88
C THR A 619 23.51 -5.44 20.97
N ALA A 620 23.14 -5.04 22.18
CA ALA A 620 21.99 -4.16 22.42
C ALA A 620 22.23 -2.76 21.86
N LEU A 621 21.18 -2.17 21.29
CA LEU A 621 21.18 -0.78 20.84
C LEU A 621 20.98 0.20 22.02
N PRO A 622 21.38 1.48 21.87
CA PRO A 622 21.14 2.53 22.87
C PRO A 622 19.68 2.55 23.34
N GLY A 623 19.48 2.94 24.60
CA GLY A 623 18.15 2.99 25.20
C GLY A 623 17.54 1.62 25.52
N LYS A 624 18.35 0.54 25.50
CA LYS A 624 17.94 -0.87 25.56
C LYS A 624 16.95 -1.26 24.44
N GLY A 625 17.15 -0.70 23.24
CA GLY A 625 16.26 -0.87 22.10
C GLY A 625 15.01 -0.01 22.18
N LEU A 626 13.89 -0.51 21.64
CA LEU A 626 12.63 0.23 21.50
C LEU A 626 11.55 -0.39 22.39
N ASN A 627 10.59 0.42 22.85
CA ASN A 627 9.58 0.00 23.83
C ASN A 627 8.42 -0.84 23.25
N SER A 628 8.37 -1.03 21.92
CA SER A 628 7.34 -1.79 21.22
C SER A 628 7.89 -2.33 19.90
N GLN A 629 7.08 -3.12 19.20
CA GLN A 629 7.49 -3.85 18.00
C GLN A 629 8.03 -2.95 16.88
N VAL A 630 9.07 -3.44 16.21
CA VAL A 630 9.57 -2.93 14.94
C VAL A 630 8.93 -3.72 13.81
N MET A 631 8.49 -3.04 12.75
CA MET A 631 7.84 -3.66 11.58
C MET A 631 8.73 -3.60 10.33
N THR A 632 9.56 -2.57 10.19
CA THR A 632 10.37 -2.34 9.00
C THR A 632 11.67 -1.61 9.32
N LEU A 633 12.72 -1.97 8.60
CA LEU A 633 14.06 -1.38 8.66
C LEU A 633 14.49 -0.95 7.27
N PHE A 634 15.01 0.27 7.15
CA PHE A 634 15.61 0.76 5.92
C PHE A 634 16.99 1.36 6.22
N GLN A 635 18.05 0.67 5.78
CA GLN A 635 19.42 1.14 5.91
C GLN A 635 19.78 2.05 4.73
N ASN A 636 20.25 3.26 5.02
CA ASN A 636 20.74 4.22 4.03
C ASN A 636 22.05 4.86 4.51
N ASP A 637 23.16 4.53 3.85
CA ASP A 637 24.51 4.94 4.24
C ASP A 637 24.80 4.66 5.73
N SER A 638 24.98 5.70 6.55
CA SER A 638 25.23 5.62 8.00
C SER A 638 23.96 5.72 8.86
N THR A 639 22.79 5.79 8.24
CA THR A 639 21.51 6.02 8.91
C THR A 639 20.60 4.80 8.75
N LEU A 640 20.16 4.24 9.87
CA LEU A 640 19.11 3.22 9.88
C LEU A 640 17.77 3.88 10.20
N TYR A 641 16.84 3.87 9.26
CA TYR A 641 15.45 4.25 9.52
C TYR A 641 14.67 3.04 10.02
N VAL A 642 13.85 3.26 11.04
CA VAL A 642 13.10 2.22 11.75
C VAL A 642 11.64 2.65 11.81
N GLY A 643 10.73 1.76 11.38
CA GLY A 643 9.29 1.94 11.46
C GLY A 643 8.62 0.84 12.30
N GLY A 644 7.62 1.19 13.10
CA GLY A 644 6.90 0.24 13.94
C GLY A 644 5.79 0.87 14.78
N ASN A 645 5.53 0.29 15.96
CA ASN A 645 4.50 0.74 16.92
C ASN A 645 5.11 1.29 18.23
N PHE A 646 6.38 1.69 18.20
CA PHE A 646 7.09 2.22 19.37
C PHE A 646 6.82 3.71 19.53
N THR A 647 6.87 4.19 20.77
CA THR A 647 6.76 5.62 21.08
C THR A 647 8.08 6.19 21.59
N ASN A 648 8.88 5.37 22.27
CA ASN A 648 10.12 5.76 22.95
C ASN A 648 11.18 4.65 22.85
N THR A 649 12.39 4.91 23.35
CA THR A 649 13.33 3.83 23.71
C THR A 649 12.80 3.03 24.89
N ASN A 650 13.24 1.78 25.03
CA ASN A 650 12.76 0.88 26.08
C ASN A 650 13.03 1.40 27.50
N ASP A 651 14.16 2.08 27.72
CA ASP A 651 14.50 2.72 29.00
C ASP A 651 13.96 4.15 29.16
N ASN A 652 13.19 4.65 28.19
CA ASN A 652 12.66 6.02 28.11
C ASN A 652 13.72 7.14 28.08
N SER A 653 14.99 6.84 27.75
CA SER A 653 16.04 7.85 27.57
C SER A 653 15.82 8.77 26.37
N VAL A 654 15.14 8.31 25.32
CA VAL A 654 14.68 9.12 24.18
C VAL A 654 13.18 8.94 24.00
N GLN A 655 12.45 10.06 23.98
CA GLN A 655 10.99 10.10 23.90
C GLN A 655 10.52 10.78 22.60
N GLY A 656 9.27 10.53 22.21
CA GLY A 656 8.64 11.20 21.07
C GLY A 656 9.08 10.67 19.70
N LEU A 657 9.50 9.41 19.64
CA LEU A 657 9.83 8.73 18.38
C LEU A 657 8.58 8.40 17.56
N ASN A 658 7.48 8.02 18.23
CA ASN A 658 6.13 7.89 17.67
C ASN A 658 6.06 7.21 16.28
N GLY A 659 6.36 5.91 16.25
CA GLY A 659 6.20 5.03 15.10
C GLY A 659 7.36 5.05 14.09
N VAL A 660 8.15 6.12 14.03
CA VAL A 660 9.25 6.25 13.05
C VAL A 660 10.47 6.99 13.62
N ALA A 661 11.64 6.37 13.52
CA ALA A 661 12.90 6.92 14.05
C ALA A 661 14.07 6.71 13.10
N ALA A 662 15.12 7.51 13.27
CA ALA A 662 16.43 7.30 12.64
C ALA A 662 17.48 7.01 13.72
N LEU A 663 18.29 5.98 13.51
CA LEU A 663 19.49 5.72 14.29
C LEU A 663 20.70 6.25 13.49
N VAL A 664 21.35 7.29 14.02
CA VAL A 664 22.51 7.95 13.39
C VAL A 664 23.64 7.99 14.39
N ASN A 665 24.83 7.50 14.02
CA ASN A 665 26.00 7.45 14.91
C ASN A 665 25.71 6.79 16.27
N ASN A 666 24.91 5.73 16.28
CA ASN A 666 24.49 5.03 17.50
C ASN A 666 23.69 5.94 18.47
N GLU A 667 22.90 6.86 17.94
CA GLU A 667 21.95 7.71 18.69
C GLU A 667 20.58 7.72 18.01
N TRP A 668 19.52 7.57 18.79
CA TRP A 668 18.14 7.65 18.28
C TRP A 668 17.73 9.10 18.05
N ARG A 669 17.14 9.38 16.89
CA ARG A 669 16.59 10.68 16.50
C ARG A 669 15.14 10.52 16.03
N PRO A 670 14.20 11.34 16.53
CA PRO A 670 12.84 11.35 16.01
C PRO A 670 12.80 11.97 14.60
N LEU A 671 11.84 11.54 13.78
CA LEU A 671 11.49 12.22 12.52
C LEU A 671 10.33 13.19 12.80
N GLY A 672 10.68 14.45 13.10
CA GLY A 672 9.70 15.42 13.60
C GLY A 672 9.12 14.96 14.94
N ALA A 673 7.80 14.84 15.02
CA ALA A 673 7.10 14.18 16.15
C ALA A 673 6.46 12.83 15.78
N GLY A 674 6.87 12.23 14.64
CA GLY A 674 6.33 10.96 14.15
C GLY A 674 4.85 11.00 13.77
N VAL A 675 4.19 9.85 13.82
CA VAL A 675 2.80 9.63 13.41
C VAL A 675 1.93 9.09 14.56
N ASP A 676 0.61 9.11 14.42
CA ASP A 676 -0.34 8.63 15.43
C ASP A 676 -0.78 7.16 15.23
N GLY A 677 0.16 6.29 14.86
CA GLY A 677 -0.15 4.88 14.61
C GLY A 677 1.06 4.03 14.26
N VAL A 678 0.82 2.93 13.53
CA VAL A 678 1.84 1.92 13.23
C VAL A 678 2.41 2.18 11.84
N VAL A 679 3.75 2.28 11.75
CA VAL A 679 4.44 2.31 10.45
C VAL A 679 4.78 0.88 10.02
N LEU A 680 4.39 0.51 8.80
CA LEU A 680 4.59 -0.85 8.25
C LEU A 680 5.67 -0.90 7.18
N TYR A 681 5.82 0.15 6.38
CA TYR A 681 6.75 0.20 5.24
C TYR A 681 7.48 1.53 5.18
N LEU A 682 8.76 1.45 4.82
CA LEU A 682 9.63 2.59 4.55
C LEU A 682 10.19 2.43 3.14
N VAL A 683 9.77 3.29 2.22
CA VAL A 683 10.14 3.19 0.80
C VAL A 683 10.86 4.46 0.35
N PRO A 684 12.17 4.41 0.06
CA PRO A 684 12.87 5.54 -0.51
C PRO A 684 12.43 5.80 -1.96
N PHE A 685 12.43 7.06 -2.38
CA PHE A 685 12.36 7.47 -3.79
C PHE A 685 13.00 8.85 -3.98
N SER A 686 13.09 9.35 -5.21
CA SER A 686 13.71 10.65 -5.50
C SER A 686 12.66 11.73 -5.80
N LEU A 687 12.78 12.93 -5.25
CA LEU A 687 11.87 14.04 -5.52
C LEU A 687 12.68 15.32 -5.72
N ASN A 688 12.26 16.18 -6.66
CA ASN A 688 12.88 17.49 -6.86
C ASN A 688 12.40 18.46 -5.78
N VAL A 689 13.17 18.57 -4.69
CA VAL A 689 12.84 19.42 -3.53
C VAL A 689 13.63 20.74 -3.54
N THR A 690 14.84 20.75 -4.08
CA THR A 690 15.72 21.94 -4.12
C THR A 690 16.29 22.12 -5.52
N ASP A 691 16.16 23.32 -6.11
CA ASP A 691 16.86 23.79 -7.31
C ASP A 691 17.03 22.76 -8.46
N ASN A 692 15.95 22.06 -8.82
CA ASN A 692 15.94 21.02 -9.87
C ASN A 692 16.92 19.84 -9.63
N THR A 693 17.41 19.66 -8.41
CA THR A 693 18.18 18.47 -8.03
C THR A 693 17.25 17.44 -7.38
N PRO A 694 17.11 16.23 -7.96
CA PRO A 694 16.40 15.15 -7.31
C PRO A 694 17.11 14.78 -6.01
N GLU A 695 16.40 14.87 -4.89
CA GLU A 695 16.85 14.46 -3.57
C GLU A 695 16.14 13.17 -3.15
N GLN A 696 16.79 12.35 -2.33
CA GLN A 696 16.14 11.15 -1.80
C GLN A 696 15.19 11.52 -0.66
N VAL A 697 13.94 11.08 -0.77
CA VAL A 697 12.88 11.21 0.22
C VAL A 697 12.43 9.82 0.67
N LEU A 698 11.73 9.75 1.82
CA LEU A 698 11.29 8.50 2.41
C LEU A 698 9.77 8.48 2.53
N ALA A 699 9.10 7.64 1.74
CA ALA A 699 7.70 7.33 1.95
C ALA A 699 7.55 6.46 3.20
N VAL A 700 6.66 6.90 4.10
CA VAL A 700 6.28 6.24 5.34
C VAL A 700 4.85 5.77 5.14
N SER A 701 4.63 4.46 5.13
CA SER A 701 3.30 3.86 4.94
C SER A 701 2.92 2.95 6.09
N GLY A 702 1.65 2.93 6.51
CA GLY A 702 1.22 2.17 7.69
C GLY A 702 -0.26 2.33 8.01
N PHE A 703 -0.63 2.15 9.27
CA PHE A 703 -1.97 2.42 9.79
C PHE A 703 -1.88 3.62 10.73
N PHE A 704 -2.08 4.82 10.18
CA PHE A 704 -2.07 6.08 10.93
C PHE A 704 -2.93 7.13 10.21
N SER A 705 -3.48 8.06 10.99
CA SER A 705 -4.43 9.08 10.52
C SER A 705 -3.88 10.51 10.59
N ARG A 706 -2.68 10.68 11.14
CA ARG A 706 -2.11 12.00 11.42
C ARG A 706 -0.60 11.96 11.51
N VAL A 707 0.02 13.01 10.96
CA VAL A 707 1.39 13.41 11.29
C VAL A 707 1.34 14.40 12.45
N ASN A 708 2.08 14.12 13.52
CA ASN A 708 2.01 14.91 14.75
C ASN A 708 2.66 16.29 14.58
N ALA A 709 2.10 17.29 15.26
CA ALA A 709 2.64 18.65 15.29
C ALA A 709 4.06 18.67 15.89
N PHE A 710 4.96 19.45 15.28
CA PHE A 710 6.31 19.65 15.82
C PHE A 710 6.90 20.97 15.32
N GLY A 711 7.74 21.61 16.15
CA GLY A 711 8.27 22.94 15.85
C GLY A 711 7.14 23.95 15.62
N ASN A 712 7.15 24.63 14.47
CA ASN A 712 6.11 25.57 14.05
C ASN A 712 5.06 24.93 13.12
N SER A 713 5.17 23.63 12.82
CA SER A 713 4.25 22.92 11.94
C SER A 713 3.09 22.30 12.75
N SER A 714 1.86 22.62 12.36
CA SER A 714 0.65 22.02 12.94
C SER A 714 0.53 20.53 12.62
N ALA A 715 -0.34 19.82 13.34
CA ALA A 715 -0.63 18.43 13.02
C ALA A 715 -1.46 18.36 11.74
N THR A 716 -1.14 17.40 10.87
CA THR A 716 -1.77 17.26 9.54
C THR A 716 -2.47 15.92 9.45
N GLN A 717 -3.73 15.92 9.04
CA GLN A 717 -4.46 14.69 8.74
C GLN A 717 -3.89 14.05 7.47
N VAL A 718 -3.61 12.76 7.55
CA VAL A 718 -3.14 11.94 6.43
C VAL A 718 -3.83 10.58 6.56
N VAL A 719 -3.82 9.76 5.51
CA VAL A 719 -4.31 8.39 5.65
C VAL A 719 -3.27 7.42 5.15
N ASP A 720 -2.74 6.66 6.10
CA ASP A 720 -1.83 5.54 5.88
C ASP A 720 -0.50 5.90 5.17
N PHE A 721 -0.24 7.18 4.85
CA PHE A 721 0.88 7.65 4.05
C PHE A 721 1.38 9.04 4.42
N ALA A 722 2.69 9.21 4.51
CA ALA A 722 3.36 10.51 4.58
C ALA A 722 4.76 10.41 3.97
N VAL A 723 5.34 11.52 3.52
CA VAL A 723 6.70 11.55 2.96
C VAL A 723 7.61 12.39 3.84
N TRP A 724 8.69 11.80 4.33
CA TRP A 724 9.74 12.50 5.08
C TRP A 724 10.84 12.98 4.13
N VAL A 725 11.32 14.21 4.34
CA VAL A 725 12.37 14.84 3.55
C VAL A 725 13.62 15.03 4.43
N PRO A 726 14.60 14.09 4.38
CA PRO A 726 15.76 14.12 5.27
C PRO A 726 16.59 15.40 5.20
N SER A 727 16.80 15.95 4.00
CA SER A 727 17.57 17.17 3.77
C SER A 727 16.98 18.41 4.45
N ARG A 728 15.65 18.41 4.66
CA ARG A 728 14.91 19.49 5.32
C ARG A 728 14.58 19.21 6.77
N GLY A 729 14.73 17.96 7.22
CA GLY A 729 14.30 17.54 8.55
C GLY A 729 12.81 17.79 8.80
N ASN A 730 11.98 17.66 7.76
CA ASN A 730 10.55 17.94 7.82
C ASN A 730 9.74 17.00 6.90
N TRP A 731 8.43 16.93 7.11
CA TRP A 731 7.49 16.22 6.26
C TRP A 731 7.16 17.04 5.01
N LEU A 732 6.94 16.36 3.88
CA LEU A 732 6.74 16.99 2.57
C LEU A 732 5.60 18.02 2.57
N HIS A 733 4.48 17.72 3.24
CA HIS A 733 3.31 18.61 3.31
C HIS A 733 3.55 19.88 4.15
N ASN A 734 4.60 19.93 4.97
CA ASN A 734 4.95 21.11 5.78
C ASN A 734 5.90 22.07 5.06
N LEU A 735 6.34 21.73 3.85
CA LEU A 735 7.32 22.52 3.12
C LEU A 735 6.59 23.49 2.18
N ASP A 736 7.00 24.75 2.19
CA ASP A 736 6.43 25.84 1.38
C ASP A 736 6.82 25.74 -0.11
N PHE A 737 6.65 24.57 -0.73
CA PHE A 737 6.74 24.40 -2.18
C PHE A 737 5.65 23.45 -2.66
N PHE A 738 4.88 23.91 -3.64
CA PHE A 738 3.81 23.15 -4.26
C PHE A 738 4.40 22.00 -5.06
N SER A 739 4.47 20.84 -4.42
CA SER A 739 5.12 19.63 -4.94
C SER A 739 4.11 18.58 -5.38
N LEU A 740 4.63 17.44 -5.83
CA LEU A 740 3.87 16.25 -6.16
C LEU A 740 2.92 15.89 -5.01
N ALA A 741 1.61 16.03 -5.23
CA ALA A 741 0.60 15.55 -4.32
C ALA A 741 0.57 14.02 -4.40
N MET A 742 0.51 13.34 -3.26
CA MET A 742 0.54 11.89 -3.21
C MET A 742 -0.35 11.36 -2.10
N SER A 743 -1.10 10.30 -2.40
CA SER A 743 -1.90 9.54 -1.44
C SER A 743 -1.80 8.05 -1.74
N GLY A 744 -2.09 7.20 -0.75
CA GLY A 744 -2.11 5.75 -0.92
C GLY A 744 -1.11 5.03 -0.02
N ARG A 745 -0.28 4.13 -0.54
CA ARG A 745 0.77 3.42 0.21
C ARG A 745 1.84 2.88 -0.74
N LEU A 746 3.11 3.09 -0.38
CA LEU A 746 4.23 2.40 -1.02
C LEU A 746 4.72 1.30 -0.07
N MET A 747 4.83 0.09 -0.58
CA MET A 747 5.15 -1.09 0.22
C MET A 747 6.57 -1.59 -0.02
N THR A 748 7.03 -1.52 -1.28
CA THR A 748 8.34 -2.05 -1.66
C THR A 748 8.87 -1.36 -2.92
N PHE A 749 10.14 -1.58 -3.23
CA PHE A 749 10.81 -1.03 -4.41
C PHE A 749 11.93 -1.94 -4.89
N SER A 750 12.35 -1.75 -6.14
CA SER A 750 13.59 -2.34 -6.66
C SER A 750 14.35 -1.36 -7.54
N ASP A 751 15.65 -1.25 -7.28
CA ASP A 751 16.59 -0.57 -8.16
C ASP A 751 16.97 -1.47 -9.34
N VAL A 752 16.94 -0.90 -10.54
CA VAL A 752 17.33 -1.54 -11.79
C VAL A 752 18.53 -0.78 -12.34
N PRO A 753 19.70 -1.42 -12.55
CA PRO A 753 20.87 -0.69 -13.05
C PRO A 753 20.62 -0.03 -14.40
N GLY A 754 20.90 1.28 -14.48
CA GLY A 754 20.73 2.05 -15.72
C GLY A 754 19.27 2.40 -16.07
N SER A 755 18.33 2.23 -15.14
CA SER A 755 16.91 2.56 -15.30
C SER A 755 16.35 3.18 -14.02
N ASP A 756 15.18 3.82 -14.10
CA ASP A 756 14.42 4.26 -12.94
C ASP A 756 13.97 3.08 -12.06
N ARG A 757 13.76 3.40 -10.78
CA ARG A 757 13.27 2.49 -9.74
C ARG A 757 11.82 2.08 -10.02
N TRP A 758 11.55 0.81 -9.75
CA TRP A 758 10.20 0.25 -9.76
C TRP A 758 9.65 0.16 -8.35
N PHE A 759 8.33 0.27 -8.20
CA PHE A 759 7.65 0.28 -6.91
C PHE A 759 6.48 -0.71 -6.88
N GLY A 760 6.22 -1.24 -5.69
CA GLY A 760 5.01 -1.99 -5.37
C GLY A 760 4.22 -1.23 -4.33
N GLY A 761 2.96 -0.96 -4.61
CA GLY A 761 2.13 -0.10 -3.77
C GLY A 761 0.78 0.17 -4.39
N SER A 762 0.01 1.08 -3.81
CA SER A 762 -1.13 1.70 -4.48
C SER A 762 -1.05 3.17 -4.21
N VAL A 763 -0.69 3.96 -5.21
CA VAL A 763 -0.48 5.40 -5.07
C VAL A 763 -1.26 6.13 -6.13
N SER A 764 -1.99 7.16 -5.70
CA SER A 764 -2.43 8.24 -6.59
C SER A 764 -1.49 9.41 -6.42
N SER A 765 -1.15 10.08 -7.51
CA SER A 765 -0.31 11.27 -7.44
C SER A 765 -0.69 12.30 -8.50
N GLY A 766 -0.55 13.58 -8.15
CA GLY A 766 -0.72 14.71 -9.07
C GLY A 766 0.51 15.60 -9.06
N SER A 767 0.88 16.16 -10.22
CA SER A 767 2.12 16.94 -10.40
C SER A 767 2.17 18.20 -9.53
N LEU A 768 1.01 18.75 -9.17
CA LEU A 768 0.90 19.97 -8.39
C LEU A 768 -0.13 19.79 -7.27
N LEU A 769 0.32 19.98 -6.03
CA LEU A 769 -0.54 20.21 -4.86
C LEU A 769 -1.19 21.59 -4.99
N ALA A 770 -2.48 21.64 -5.27
CA ALA A 770 -3.22 22.87 -5.41
C ALA A 770 -4.69 22.60 -5.05
N SER A 771 -5.15 23.17 -3.95
CA SER A 771 -6.52 22.99 -3.48
C SER A 771 -7.43 24.00 -4.16
N GLY A 772 -8.36 23.49 -4.97
CA GLY A 772 -9.45 24.22 -5.62
C GLY A 772 -9.06 25.15 -6.77
N SER A 773 -7.82 25.63 -6.87
CA SER A 773 -7.41 26.51 -7.95
C SER A 773 -5.95 26.35 -8.36
N ALA A 774 -5.66 26.46 -9.67
CA ALA A 774 -4.30 26.40 -10.22
C ALA A 774 -4.15 27.30 -11.45
N GLU A 775 -2.98 27.92 -11.60
CA GLU A 775 -2.59 28.76 -12.72
C GLU A 775 -1.87 27.93 -13.79
N LEU A 776 -2.19 28.19 -15.06
CA LEU A 776 -1.51 27.63 -16.22
C LEU A 776 -0.49 28.64 -16.74
N GLU A 777 0.78 28.28 -16.68
CA GLU A 777 1.86 29.08 -17.23
C GLU A 777 2.18 28.61 -18.65
N SER A 778 2.24 29.57 -19.57
CA SER A 778 2.66 29.36 -20.96
C SER A 778 4.11 29.80 -21.11
N GLY A 779 5.03 28.84 -21.23
CA GLY A 779 6.45 29.04 -21.55
C GLY A 779 6.84 28.30 -22.83
N ASN A 780 8.08 27.80 -22.91
CA ASN A 780 8.46 26.88 -24.00
C ASN A 780 7.62 25.59 -23.97
N ASP A 781 7.24 25.15 -22.76
CA ASP A 781 6.31 24.06 -22.48
C ASP A 781 5.23 24.56 -21.52
N LEU A 782 4.06 23.91 -21.50
CA LEU A 782 2.99 24.21 -20.54
C LEU A 782 3.36 23.68 -19.15
N SER A 783 3.12 24.48 -18.11
CA SER A 783 3.30 24.09 -16.71
C SER A 783 2.18 24.61 -15.83
N LEU A 784 1.98 23.97 -14.67
CA LEU A 784 1.00 24.38 -13.68
C LEU A 784 1.71 24.98 -12.46
N ARG A 785 1.08 26.00 -11.87
CA ARG A 785 1.53 26.66 -10.65
C ARG A 785 0.36 26.85 -9.69
N ALA A 786 0.59 26.64 -8.40
CA ALA A 786 -0.46 26.87 -7.42
C ALA A 786 -0.58 28.37 -7.10
N ILE A 787 -1.80 28.78 -6.77
CA ILE A 787 -2.07 30.10 -6.22
C ILE A 787 -1.71 30.07 -4.72
N PRO A 788 -1.00 31.08 -4.16
CA PRO A 788 -0.43 31.03 -2.81
C PRO A 788 -1.48 31.19 -1.70
N VAL A 789 -2.35 30.19 -1.52
CA VAL A 789 -3.40 30.13 -0.50
C VAL A 789 -3.65 28.68 -0.08
N ASP A 790 -3.79 28.42 1.23
CA ASP A 790 -4.11 27.09 1.77
C ASP A 790 -5.63 26.94 1.95
N ILE A 791 -6.27 26.32 0.96
CA ILE A 791 -7.73 26.14 0.96
C ILE A 791 -8.09 24.80 1.63
N GLN A 792 -8.94 24.87 2.64
CA GLN A 792 -9.44 23.73 3.39
C GLN A 792 -10.94 23.51 3.12
N ALA A 793 -11.34 22.25 2.93
CA ALA A 793 -12.74 21.90 2.76
C ALA A 793 -13.53 22.10 4.09
N GLN A 794 -14.68 22.76 4.02
CA GLN A 794 -15.61 22.85 5.14
C GLN A 794 -16.54 21.64 5.18
N GLN A 795 -16.64 20.97 6.32
CA GLN A 795 -17.66 19.95 6.55
C GLN A 795 -18.99 20.63 6.91
N GLN A 796 -20.03 20.41 6.09
CA GLN A 796 -21.40 20.83 6.41
C GLN A 796 -21.85 20.24 7.75
N GLN A 797 -22.19 21.09 8.72
CA GLN A 797 -22.88 20.63 9.92
C GLN A 797 -24.28 20.16 9.53
N THR A 798 -24.53 18.86 9.57
CA THR A 798 -25.85 18.27 9.32
C THR A 798 -26.82 18.71 10.41
N THR A 799 -27.46 19.86 10.24
CA THR A 799 -28.68 20.17 10.99
C THR A 799 -29.81 19.35 10.37
N SER A 800 -30.49 18.55 11.18
CA SER A 800 -31.60 17.71 10.75
C SER A 800 -32.78 18.57 10.29
N ARG A 801 -32.77 19.03 9.04
CA ARG A 801 -33.95 19.57 8.37
C ARG A 801 -34.70 18.43 7.67
N LYS A 802 -36.03 18.50 7.73
CA LYS A 802 -36.96 17.52 7.17
C LYS A 802 -36.65 17.33 5.68
N ARG A 803 -36.45 16.07 5.24
CA ARG A 803 -36.26 15.68 3.83
C ARG A 803 -37.41 16.24 2.97
N ALA A 804 -37.17 17.35 2.29
CA ALA A 804 -37.82 17.68 1.04
C ALA A 804 -36.84 17.27 -0.07
N ILE A 805 -37.37 16.61 -1.09
CA ILE A 805 -36.64 16.08 -2.24
C ILE A 805 -36.03 17.29 -2.98
N VAL A 806 -34.71 17.49 -2.86
CA VAL A 806 -33.97 18.48 -3.65
C VAL A 806 -33.62 17.79 -4.97
N GLN A 807 -34.43 18.06 -6.01
CA GLN A 807 -34.08 17.83 -7.40
C GLN A 807 -33.80 19.22 -8.01
N GLY A 808 -32.56 19.46 -8.44
CA GLY A 808 -32.13 20.70 -9.10
C GLY A 808 -30.84 21.24 -8.48
N ASP A 809 -29.73 21.02 -9.19
CA ASP A 809 -28.37 21.57 -9.08
C ASP A 809 -27.58 21.57 -7.74
N ASN A 810 -26.45 20.87 -7.81
CA ASN A 810 -25.43 20.62 -6.79
C ASN A 810 -24.68 21.91 -6.37
N LEU A 811 -25.26 22.75 -5.50
CA LEU A 811 -24.47 23.68 -4.69
C LEU A 811 -23.72 22.98 -3.52
N ASN A 812 -23.82 21.66 -3.42
CA ASN A 812 -23.22 20.83 -2.35
C ASN A 812 -21.72 20.50 -2.57
N THR A 813 -21.04 21.10 -3.54
CA THR A 813 -19.62 20.82 -3.82
C THR A 813 -18.72 21.70 -2.95
N THR A 814 -17.83 21.08 -2.17
CA THR A 814 -16.78 21.77 -1.42
C THR A 814 -15.69 22.31 -2.35
N GLY A 815 -14.95 23.35 -1.96
CA GLY A 815 -13.82 23.89 -2.72
C GLY A 815 -14.14 25.18 -3.49
N VAL A 816 -13.24 25.56 -4.41
CA VAL A 816 -13.38 26.80 -5.20
C VAL A 816 -14.22 26.51 -6.44
N ARG A 817 -15.27 27.30 -6.67
CA ARG A 817 -16.17 27.11 -7.82
C ARG A 817 -15.86 28.07 -8.96
N THR A 818 -15.47 29.29 -8.63
CA THR A 818 -15.23 30.36 -9.60
C THR A 818 -14.18 31.34 -9.10
N GLY A 819 -13.66 32.16 -9.99
CA GLY A 819 -12.69 33.19 -9.67
C GLY A 819 -12.61 34.27 -10.73
N THR A 820 -11.91 35.36 -10.42
CA THR A 820 -11.66 36.45 -11.36
C THR A 820 -10.35 37.16 -11.04
N PHE A 821 -9.67 37.64 -12.09
CA PHE A 821 -8.54 38.54 -11.99
C PHE A 821 -9.01 39.97 -12.22
N TYR A 822 -8.58 40.89 -11.37
CA TYR A 822 -8.91 42.31 -11.50
C TYR A 822 -7.65 43.17 -11.43
N LYS A 823 -7.37 43.89 -12.53
CA LYS A 823 -6.15 44.69 -12.72
C LYS A 823 -6.39 46.16 -13.04
N GLU A 824 -7.61 46.65 -12.84
CA GLU A 824 -7.94 48.04 -13.13
C GLU A 824 -7.65 48.95 -11.93
N ASN A 825 -7.62 50.27 -12.17
CA ASN A 825 -7.44 51.29 -11.12
C ASN A 825 -6.20 51.10 -10.24
N GLY A 826 -5.11 50.53 -10.79
CA GLY A 826 -3.86 50.30 -10.08
C GLY A 826 -3.88 49.12 -9.10
N MET A 827 -4.96 48.34 -9.07
CA MET A 827 -5.06 47.12 -8.28
C MET A 827 -4.52 45.91 -9.06
N ASN A 828 -4.11 44.88 -8.33
CA ASN A 828 -3.88 43.53 -8.84
C ASN A 828 -4.48 42.57 -7.82
N ARG A 829 -5.71 42.11 -8.08
CA ARG A 829 -6.48 41.27 -7.18
C ARG A 829 -6.82 39.95 -7.86
N THR A 830 -6.58 38.86 -7.17
CA THR A 830 -7.12 37.54 -7.55
C THR A 830 -8.21 37.20 -6.55
N VAL A 831 -9.44 36.98 -7.02
CA VAL A 831 -10.59 36.62 -6.19
C VAL A 831 -10.96 35.18 -6.48
N LEU A 832 -11.10 34.37 -5.43
CA LEU A 832 -11.58 32.98 -5.52
C LEU A 832 -12.83 32.84 -4.65
N ALA A 833 -13.85 32.17 -5.15
CA ALA A 833 -15.13 32.01 -4.48
C ALA A 833 -15.70 30.60 -4.62
N GLY A 834 -16.32 30.08 -3.57
CA GLY A 834 -16.85 28.73 -3.51
C GLY A 834 -17.44 28.38 -2.15
N HIS A 835 -17.16 27.16 -1.67
CA HIS A 835 -17.50 26.70 -0.32
C HIS A 835 -16.26 26.08 0.37
N PHE A 836 -15.54 26.89 1.13
CA PHE A 836 -14.24 26.52 1.71
C PHE A 836 -13.86 27.44 2.87
N ALA A 837 -12.83 27.07 3.64
CA ALA A 837 -12.21 27.93 4.64
C ALA A 837 -10.71 28.07 4.40
N THR A 838 -10.12 29.18 4.85
CA THR A 838 -8.68 29.42 4.86
C THR A 838 -8.33 30.41 5.98
N THR A 839 -7.04 30.53 6.29
CA THR A 839 -6.55 31.56 7.21
C THR A 839 -5.92 32.70 6.41
N GLY A 840 -6.30 33.94 6.71
CA GLY A 840 -5.70 35.14 6.13
C GLY A 840 -4.27 35.38 6.62
N THR A 841 -3.52 36.25 5.93
CA THR A 841 -2.13 36.58 6.31
C THR A 841 -2.05 37.23 7.70
N ASP A 842 -3.13 37.82 8.18
CA ASP A 842 -3.28 38.42 9.52
C ASP A 842 -3.82 37.45 10.59
N GLY A 843 -4.03 36.18 10.23
CA GLY A 843 -4.56 35.13 11.11
C GLY A 843 -6.09 35.11 11.22
N GLN A 844 -6.81 35.92 10.43
CA GLN A 844 -8.28 35.88 10.42
C GLN A 844 -8.80 34.62 9.73
N ASN A 845 -9.89 34.05 10.26
CA ASN A 845 -10.60 32.97 9.60
C ASN A 845 -11.39 33.54 8.42
N ILE A 846 -11.11 33.05 7.21
CA ILE A 846 -11.78 33.46 5.98
C ILE A 846 -12.65 32.30 5.51
N THR A 847 -13.90 32.60 5.18
CA THR A 847 -14.82 31.60 4.62
C THR A 847 -15.32 32.01 3.24
N ASN A 848 -15.38 31.04 2.34
CA ASN A 848 -16.05 31.03 1.04
C ASN A 848 -15.55 32.00 -0.05
N VAL A 849 -14.96 33.15 0.30
CA VAL A 849 -14.37 34.11 -0.65
C VAL A 849 -13.02 34.59 -0.16
N VAL A 850 -11.99 34.37 -0.98
CA VAL A 850 -10.62 34.83 -0.76
C VAL A 850 -10.24 35.90 -1.77
N ILE A 851 -9.46 36.87 -1.32
CA ILE A 851 -8.93 37.99 -2.11
C ILE A 851 -7.43 38.04 -1.87
N ILE A 852 -6.66 37.87 -2.94
CA ILE A 852 -5.19 37.89 -2.92
C ILE A 852 -4.72 39.19 -3.56
N ASP A 853 -3.97 39.99 -2.81
CA ASP A 853 -3.42 41.26 -3.23
C ASP A 853 -2.00 41.10 -3.78
N GLY A 854 -1.88 40.99 -5.10
CA GLY A 854 -0.59 40.91 -5.79
C GLY A 854 0.21 42.23 -5.79
N THR A 855 -0.38 43.35 -5.36
CA THR A 855 0.37 44.61 -5.12
C THR A 855 0.97 44.68 -3.71
N ASP A 856 0.49 43.85 -2.78
CA ASP A 856 0.95 43.77 -1.38
C ASP A 856 1.56 42.39 -1.06
N SER A 857 2.50 41.94 -1.90
CA SER A 857 3.24 40.68 -1.72
C SER A 857 2.33 39.44 -1.54
N ASP A 858 1.28 39.33 -2.34
CA ASP A 858 0.27 38.25 -2.31
C ASP A 858 -0.46 38.13 -0.95
N LYS A 859 -0.67 39.25 -0.26
CA LYS A 859 -1.44 39.28 1.00
C LYS A 859 -2.85 38.71 0.80
N VAL A 860 -3.21 37.77 1.67
CA VAL A 860 -4.49 37.03 1.65
C VAL A 860 -5.46 37.66 2.65
N THR A 861 -6.59 38.14 2.13
CA THR A 861 -7.76 38.63 2.90
C THR A 861 -9.03 37.99 2.35
N GLY A 862 -10.20 38.25 2.93
CA GLY A 862 -11.45 37.68 2.42
C GLY A 862 -12.66 38.01 3.28
N PHE A 863 -13.70 37.20 3.17
CA PHE A 863 -14.91 37.34 4.00
C PHE A 863 -14.73 36.62 5.32
N GLY A 864 -15.03 37.29 6.43
CA GLY A 864 -14.97 36.73 7.78
C GLY A 864 -16.32 36.14 8.21
N ASP A 865 -16.55 36.10 9.52
CA ASP A 865 -17.75 35.54 10.15
C ASP A 865 -19.02 36.40 9.96
N GLU A 866 -18.95 37.52 9.22
CA GLU A 866 -20.09 38.40 8.97
C GLU A 866 -21.17 37.77 8.05
N LEU A 867 -20.79 36.75 7.27
CA LEU A 867 -21.69 35.92 6.47
C LEU A 867 -21.74 34.50 7.03
N ASP A 868 -22.84 33.77 6.78
CA ASP A 868 -22.96 32.38 7.25
C ASP A 868 -21.89 31.52 6.56
N ALA A 869 -21.08 30.83 7.36
CA ALA A 869 -20.03 29.93 6.89
C ALA A 869 -20.57 28.80 5.99
N ASN A 870 -21.85 28.40 6.13
CA ASN A 870 -22.49 27.42 5.24
C ASN A 870 -22.88 27.97 3.87
N SER A 871 -22.62 29.26 3.59
CA SER A 871 -22.90 29.86 2.27
C SER A 871 -22.03 29.22 1.19
N THR A 872 -22.57 29.10 -0.02
CA THR A 872 -21.80 28.66 -1.20
C THR A 872 -21.87 29.71 -2.29
N PHE A 873 -20.71 30.20 -2.74
CA PHE A 873 -20.63 31.18 -3.82
C PHE A 873 -20.42 30.50 -5.17
N ALA A 874 -21.18 30.93 -6.18
CA ALA A 874 -21.19 30.35 -7.52
C ALA A 874 -20.76 31.33 -8.61
N ALA A 875 -20.94 32.63 -8.39
CA ALA A 875 -20.64 33.67 -9.36
C ALA A 875 -19.95 34.87 -8.71
N VAL A 876 -18.95 35.41 -9.40
CA VAL A 876 -18.28 36.66 -9.03
C VAL A 876 -18.10 37.54 -10.26
N ALA A 877 -18.27 38.84 -10.09
CA ALA A 877 -17.93 39.83 -11.10
C ALA A 877 -17.52 41.14 -10.46
N VAL A 878 -16.67 41.92 -11.13
CA VAL A 878 -16.21 43.22 -10.65
C VAL A 878 -16.67 44.31 -11.61
N LEU A 879 -17.24 45.38 -11.08
CA LEU A 879 -17.54 46.61 -11.80
C LEU A 879 -17.13 47.82 -10.95
N ASP A 880 -16.36 48.74 -11.50
CA ASP A 880 -15.88 49.95 -10.82
C ASP A 880 -15.22 49.70 -9.44
N SER A 881 -14.42 48.63 -9.31
CA SER A 881 -13.77 48.20 -8.06
C SER A 881 -14.70 47.60 -6.99
N VAL A 882 -15.98 47.41 -7.30
CA VAL A 882 -16.93 46.68 -6.44
C VAL A 882 -17.04 45.24 -6.93
N LEU A 883 -16.71 44.29 -6.06
CA LEU A 883 -16.93 42.86 -6.25
C LEU A 883 -18.38 42.52 -5.89
N TYR A 884 -19.12 42.00 -6.85
CA TYR A 884 -20.41 41.36 -6.65
C TYR A 884 -20.21 39.86 -6.59
N ALA A 885 -20.56 39.25 -5.46
CA ALA A 885 -20.41 37.83 -5.23
C ALA A 885 -21.79 37.23 -4.90
N GLY A 886 -22.17 36.16 -5.58
CA GLY A 886 -23.49 35.54 -5.44
C GLY A 886 -23.46 34.02 -5.46
N GLY A 887 -24.52 33.41 -4.93
CA GLY A 887 -24.70 31.97 -4.78
C GLY A 887 -25.85 31.66 -3.84
N GLU A 888 -25.78 30.54 -3.11
CA GLU A 888 -26.61 30.30 -1.93
C GLU A 888 -25.97 31.00 -0.74
N VAL A 889 -26.12 32.33 -0.72
CA VAL A 889 -25.47 33.20 0.27
C VAL A 889 -26.50 33.69 1.27
N THR A 890 -26.20 33.52 2.55
CA THR A 890 -27.01 34.09 3.63
C THR A 890 -26.13 34.76 4.67
N GLY A 891 -26.64 35.83 5.28
CA GLY A 891 -25.91 36.55 6.31
C GLY A 891 -26.66 37.80 6.76
N GLN A 892 -26.03 38.54 7.67
CA GLN A 892 -26.55 39.81 8.13
C GLN A 892 -25.38 40.80 8.28
N LEU A 893 -25.44 41.89 7.51
CA LEU A 893 -24.47 42.99 7.58
C LEU A 893 -25.17 44.17 8.23
N ASP A 894 -24.76 44.54 9.44
CA ASP A 894 -25.43 45.53 10.28
C ASP A 894 -26.94 45.25 10.44
N ASN A 895 -27.81 46.08 9.85
CA ASN A 895 -29.27 45.93 9.86
C ASN A 895 -29.82 45.32 8.55
N ASP A 896 -28.96 45.08 7.56
CA ASP A 896 -29.36 44.59 6.24
C ASP A 896 -29.22 43.06 6.18
N ARG A 897 -30.31 42.39 5.80
CA ARG A 897 -30.31 40.95 5.54
C ARG A 897 -29.67 40.70 4.18
N ILE A 898 -28.72 39.76 4.12
CA ILE A 898 -28.10 39.30 2.89
C ILE A 898 -28.78 37.99 2.46
N ALA A 899 -29.19 37.93 1.19
CA ALA A 899 -29.71 36.71 0.56
C ALA A 899 -29.36 36.70 -0.94
N GLY A 900 -28.59 35.70 -1.36
CA GLY A 900 -28.24 35.42 -2.75
C GLY A 900 -27.05 36.21 -3.31
N ILE A 901 -26.88 37.48 -2.92
CA ILE A 901 -25.82 38.36 -3.44
C ILE A 901 -25.28 39.32 -2.37
N VAL A 902 -23.99 39.64 -2.43
CA VAL A 902 -23.30 40.63 -1.60
C VAL A 902 -22.37 41.50 -2.45
N ALA A 903 -22.19 42.76 -2.06
CA ALA A 903 -21.27 43.71 -2.68
C ALA A 903 -20.10 44.04 -1.75
N TYR A 904 -18.87 44.01 -2.27
CA TYR A 904 -17.65 44.25 -1.52
C TYR A 904 -16.75 45.28 -2.23
N ASP A 905 -16.29 46.29 -1.51
CA ASP A 905 -15.40 47.32 -2.02
C ASP A 905 -13.94 46.83 -1.95
N LEU A 906 -13.37 46.49 -3.11
CA LEU A 906 -12.00 45.97 -3.23
C LEU A 906 -10.94 47.04 -2.93
N ALA A 907 -11.26 48.32 -3.10
CA ALA A 907 -10.32 49.40 -2.79
C ALA A 907 -10.28 49.68 -1.28
N GLY A 908 -11.44 49.57 -0.61
CA GLY A 908 -11.59 49.75 0.82
C GLY A 908 -11.33 48.51 1.69
N ASN A 909 -11.21 47.32 1.09
CA ASN A 909 -11.17 46.01 1.77
C ASN A 909 -12.28 45.88 2.83
N LYS A 910 -13.52 46.19 2.44
CA LYS A 910 -14.70 46.14 3.31
C LYS A 910 -15.97 45.89 2.50
N PHE A 911 -17.01 45.38 3.15
CA PHE A 911 -18.33 45.32 2.53
C PHE A 911 -18.79 46.72 2.10
N ALA A 912 -19.40 46.81 0.92
CA ALA A 912 -19.88 48.08 0.39
C ALA A 912 -20.94 48.69 1.33
N SER A 913 -20.90 50.02 1.51
CA SER A 913 -21.84 50.72 2.40
C SER A 913 -23.30 50.67 1.92
N ILE A 914 -23.51 50.31 0.66
CA ILE A 914 -24.83 50.10 0.07
C ILE A 914 -24.85 48.69 -0.50
N GLN A 915 -25.61 47.81 0.16
CA GLN A 915 -25.81 46.44 -0.30
C GLN A 915 -27.00 46.36 -1.26
N PRO A 916 -26.94 45.50 -2.30
CA PRO A 916 -28.14 45.18 -3.08
C PRO A 916 -29.22 44.60 -2.15
N PRO A 917 -30.47 45.09 -2.20
CA PRO A 917 -31.57 44.51 -1.42
C PRO A 917 -31.72 43.01 -1.66
N ALA A 918 -31.93 42.25 -0.58
CA ALA A 918 -32.02 40.79 -0.59
C ALA A 918 -32.96 40.22 -1.67
N LEU A 919 -32.50 39.16 -2.34
CA LEU A 919 -33.32 38.35 -3.24
C LEU A 919 -34.28 37.46 -2.42
N GLN A 920 -35.47 37.21 -2.95
CA GLN A 920 -36.54 36.44 -2.30
C GLN A 920 -37.08 35.34 -3.21
N GLY A 921 -37.49 34.23 -2.61
CA GLY A 921 -38.00 33.04 -3.29
C GLY A 921 -37.82 31.79 -2.43
N GLU A 922 -38.26 30.65 -2.95
CA GLU A 922 -37.91 29.33 -2.40
C GLU A 922 -36.51 28.95 -2.89
N ASN A 923 -35.58 28.67 -1.97
CA ASN A 923 -34.18 28.33 -2.25
C ASN A 923 -33.48 29.33 -3.20
N VAL A 924 -33.24 30.54 -2.68
CA VAL A 924 -32.60 31.62 -3.46
C VAL A 924 -31.16 31.27 -3.80
N THR A 925 -30.85 31.19 -5.10
CA THR A 925 -29.50 30.96 -5.62
C THR A 925 -29.16 31.95 -6.73
N VAL A 926 -27.92 32.40 -6.79
CA VAL A 926 -27.38 33.21 -7.90
C VAL A 926 -26.29 32.41 -8.60
N ASN A 927 -26.54 32.00 -9.83
CA ASN A 927 -25.62 31.16 -10.61
C ASN A 927 -24.74 31.99 -11.57
N ALA A 928 -25.16 33.20 -11.93
CA ALA A 928 -24.42 34.06 -12.87
C ALA A 928 -24.56 35.55 -12.53
N ILE A 929 -23.46 36.29 -12.67
CA ILE A 929 -23.40 37.75 -12.54
C ILE A 929 -22.62 38.28 -13.74
N ALA A 930 -23.24 39.21 -14.49
CA ALA A 930 -22.66 39.75 -15.72
C ALA A 930 -22.81 41.28 -15.76
N PRO A 931 -21.76 42.06 -15.47
CA PRO A 931 -21.72 43.49 -15.72
C PRO A 931 -21.91 43.77 -17.20
N GLN A 932 -22.78 44.73 -17.54
CA GLN A 932 -23.00 45.10 -18.93
C GLN A 932 -21.82 45.94 -19.45
N PRO A 933 -21.24 45.60 -20.62
CA PRO A 933 -20.18 46.40 -21.24
C PRO A 933 -20.60 47.86 -21.42
N LYS A 934 -19.71 48.80 -21.06
CA LYS A 934 -19.91 50.26 -21.19
C LYS A 934 -21.17 50.80 -20.47
N SER A 935 -21.69 50.09 -19.48
CA SER A 935 -22.84 50.50 -18.66
C SER A 935 -22.50 50.47 -17.17
N LYS A 936 -23.42 50.96 -16.33
CA LYS A 936 -23.41 50.86 -14.86
C LYS A 936 -24.39 49.82 -14.34
N ASP A 937 -24.88 48.95 -15.22
CA ASP A 937 -25.84 47.90 -14.93
C ASP A 937 -25.14 46.55 -14.72
N VAL A 938 -25.50 45.86 -13.64
CA VAL A 938 -25.04 44.51 -13.32
C VAL A 938 -26.23 43.56 -13.39
N TYR A 939 -26.17 42.59 -14.30
CA TYR A 939 -27.22 41.58 -14.45
C TYR A 939 -26.92 40.43 -13.51
N VAL A 940 -27.90 40.05 -12.70
CA VAL A 940 -27.82 38.99 -11.69
C VAL A 940 -28.86 37.95 -12.02
N ALA A 941 -28.46 36.69 -12.12
CA ALA A 941 -29.35 35.61 -12.53
C ALA A 941 -29.15 34.31 -11.76
N GLY A 942 -30.23 33.55 -11.62
CA GLY A 942 -30.27 32.29 -10.87
C GLY A 942 -31.69 31.83 -10.60
N GLN A 943 -31.95 31.26 -9.42
CA GLN A 943 -33.26 30.85 -8.96
C GLN A 943 -33.76 31.81 -7.86
N PHE A 944 -34.62 32.75 -8.22
CA PHE A 944 -35.31 33.65 -7.30
C PHE A 944 -36.55 34.26 -7.96
N GLN A 945 -37.44 34.87 -7.16
CA GLN A 945 -38.72 35.42 -7.59
C GLN A 945 -38.75 36.96 -7.58
N SER A 946 -38.08 37.59 -6.61
CA SER A 946 -38.05 39.06 -6.48
C SER A 946 -36.77 39.55 -5.83
N ALA A 947 -36.48 40.84 -5.99
CA ALA A 947 -35.39 41.55 -5.31
C ALA A 947 -35.99 42.65 -4.43
N GLY A 948 -36.02 42.41 -3.11
CA GLY A 948 -36.84 43.20 -2.20
C GLY A 948 -38.33 43.18 -2.61
N ALA A 949 -38.90 44.36 -2.85
CA ALA A 949 -40.30 44.51 -3.30
C ALA A 949 -40.47 44.43 -4.84
N LEU A 950 -39.39 44.37 -5.62
CA LEU A 950 -39.44 44.34 -7.07
C LEU A 950 -39.56 42.90 -7.58
N SER A 951 -40.63 42.59 -8.32
CA SER A 951 -40.76 41.31 -9.03
C SER A 951 -39.83 41.27 -10.24
N CYS A 952 -38.88 40.34 -10.24
CA CYS A 952 -37.97 40.06 -11.34
C CYS A 952 -37.49 38.60 -11.22
N PRO A 953 -38.34 37.61 -11.58
CA PRO A 953 -37.96 36.22 -11.43
C PRO A 953 -36.81 35.86 -12.36
N ALA A 954 -35.90 35.01 -11.88
CA ALA A 954 -34.72 34.48 -12.57
C ALA A 954 -33.62 35.49 -12.96
N VAL A 955 -33.95 36.74 -13.35
CA VAL A 955 -32.97 37.79 -13.71
C VAL A 955 -33.41 39.15 -13.18
N CYS A 956 -32.54 39.81 -12.40
CA CYS A 956 -32.70 41.20 -11.97
C CYS A 956 -31.47 42.04 -12.37
N VAL A 957 -31.66 43.35 -12.56
CA VAL A 957 -30.58 44.27 -12.94
C VAL A 957 -30.31 45.26 -11.80
N TRP A 958 -29.09 45.24 -11.28
CA TRP A 958 -28.62 46.20 -10.27
C TRP A 958 -27.93 47.38 -10.96
N ASN A 959 -28.53 48.57 -10.86
CA ASN A 959 -27.90 49.78 -11.37
C ASN A 959 -27.03 50.40 -10.26
N THR A 960 -25.72 50.46 -10.47
CA THR A 960 -24.74 50.87 -9.45
C THR A 960 -24.74 52.38 -9.19
N GLU A 961 -25.22 53.19 -10.13
CA GLU A 961 -25.30 54.64 -9.98
C GLU A 961 -26.50 55.06 -9.11
N ARG A 962 -27.65 54.40 -9.32
CA ARG A 962 -28.91 54.69 -8.60
C ARG A 962 -29.10 53.83 -7.36
N ASN A 963 -28.27 52.80 -7.17
CA ASN A 963 -28.38 51.82 -6.09
C ASN A 963 -29.79 51.21 -5.98
N GLN A 964 -30.34 50.78 -7.11
CA GLN A 964 -31.68 50.22 -7.17
C GLN A 964 -31.75 49.03 -8.14
N TRP A 965 -32.59 48.07 -7.78
CA TRP A 965 -32.99 47.01 -8.69
C TRP A 965 -33.92 47.53 -9.78
N THR A 966 -33.74 47.02 -10.99
CA THR A 966 -34.66 47.19 -12.12
C THR A 966 -34.95 45.82 -12.75
N SER A 967 -36.13 45.69 -13.33
CA SER A 967 -36.51 44.46 -14.04
C SER A 967 -36.11 44.59 -15.50
N PRO A 968 -35.40 43.60 -16.09
CA PRO A 968 -35.10 43.60 -17.52
C PRO A 968 -36.36 43.40 -18.39
N GLY A 969 -37.46 42.95 -17.78
CA GLY A 969 -38.76 42.78 -18.42
C GLY A 969 -39.65 41.82 -17.61
N ASN A 970 -40.94 41.81 -17.92
CA ASN A 970 -41.89 40.86 -17.31
C ASN A 970 -41.98 39.62 -18.22
N ASN A 971 -42.21 38.44 -17.62
CA ASN A 971 -42.43 37.13 -18.28
C ASN A 971 -41.25 36.15 -18.36
N LEU A 972 -40.18 36.32 -17.59
CA LEU A 972 -39.15 35.28 -17.43
C LEU A 972 -39.37 34.53 -16.10
N ALA A 973 -39.22 33.21 -16.11
CA ALA A 973 -39.24 32.36 -14.93
C ALA A 973 -38.36 31.13 -15.16
N GLY A 974 -38.05 30.40 -14.07
CA GLY A 974 -37.19 29.22 -14.10
C GLY A 974 -35.85 29.48 -13.42
N GLU A 975 -34.84 28.71 -13.80
CA GLU A 975 -33.48 28.79 -13.27
C GLU A 975 -32.50 29.13 -14.39
N VAL A 976 -31.77 30.22 -14.22
CA VAL A 976 -30.70 30.62 -15.14
C VAL A 976 -29.37 30.02 -14.64
N SER A 977 -28.62 29.38 -15.53
CA SER A 977 -27.30 28.82 -15.24
C SER A 977 -26.18 29.77 -15.66
N THR A 978 -26.33 30.50 -16.76
CA THR A 978 -25.26 31.34 -17.33
C THR A 978 -25.77 32.58 -18.08
N LEU A 979 -24.93 33.61 -18.09
CA LEU A 979 -25.13 34.91 -18.75
C LEU A 979 -23.89 35.24 -19.59
N ILE A 980 -24.04 35.49 -20.89
CA ILE A 980 -22.92 35.83 -21.79
C ILE A 980 -23.28 37.02 -22.68
N TRP A 981 -22.53 38.12 -22.56
CA TRP A 981 -22.65 39.25 -23.46
C TRP A 981 -22.02 38.90 -24.82
N VAL A 982 -22.81 38.97 -25.89
CA VAL A 982 -22.35 38.78 -27.28
C VAL A 982 -22.15 40.11 -28.02
N ALA A 983 -22.73 41.19 -27.49
CA ALA A 983 -22.49 42.57 -27.91
C ALA A 983 -22.69 43.51 -26.71
N ASP A 984 -22.39 44.80 -26.86
CA ASP A 984 -22.59 45.81 -25.80
C ASP A 984 -24.04 45.84 -25.25
N ASN A 985 -25.02 45.45 -26.05
CA ASN A 985 -26.45 45.50 -25.74
C ASN A 985 -27.20 44.17 -25.95
N LYS A 986 -26.51 43.08 -26.29
CA LYS A 986 -27.13 41.76 -26.57
C LYS A 986 -26.56 40.70 -25.62
N LEU A 987 -27.42 40.13 -24.80
CA LEU A 987 -27.10 39.15 -23.76
C LEU A 987 -27.72 37.79 -24.10
N LEU A 988 -26.93 36.72 -24.03
CA LEU A 988 -27.45 35.35 -24.03
C LEU A 988 -27.72 34.90 -22.59
N ILE A 989 -28.87 34.25 -22.40
CA ILE A 989 -29.35 33.74 -21.12
C ILE A 989 -29.67 32.26 -21.34
N ALA A 990 -29.03 31.37 -20.59
CA ALA A 990 -29.28 29.94 -20.69
C ALA A 990 -29.60 29.31 -19.33
N GLY A 991 -30.33 28.20 -19.35
CA GLY A 991 -30.76 27.46 -18.17
C GLY A 991 -32.02 26.62 -18.43
N ASN A 992 -32.85 26.46 -17.41
CA ASN A 992 -34.18 25.87 -17.52
C ASN A 992 -35.23 26.98 -17.43
N LEU A 993 -35.65 27.51 -18.57
CA LEU A 993 -36.33 28.80 -18.67
C LEU A 993 -37.76 28.65 -19.19
N THR A 994 -38.62 29.57 -18.74
CA THR A 994 -39.95 29.79 -19.30
C THR A 994 -40.09 31.27 -19.64
N SER A 995 -40.37 31.57 -20.91
CA SER A 995 -40.66 32.92 -21.39
C SER A 995 -42.14 33.00 -21.78
N GLY A 996 -42.95 33.65 -20.93
CA GLY A 996 -44.41 33.61 -21.05
C GLY A 996 -44.96 32.19 -20.82
N GLU A 997 -45.56 31.59 -21.85
CA GLU A 997 -46.03 30.19 -21.82
C GLU A 997 -45.03 29.20 -22.47
N ASN A 998 -43.98 29.70 -23.12
CA ASN A 998 -43.04 28.88 -23.88
C ASN A 998 -41.87 28.43 -23.01
N LYS A 999 -41.66 27.11 -22.91
CA LYS A 999 -40.44 26.54 -22.31
C LYS A 999 -39.29 26.63 -23.31
N THR A 1000 -38.12 27.02 -22.82
CA THR A 1000 -36.90 27.11 -23.62
C THR A 1000 -35.68 26.92 -22.71
N THR A 1001 -34.53 26.65 -23.30
CA THR A 1001 -33.26 26.51 -22.58
C THR A 1001 -32.33 27.70 -22.81
N ILE A 1002 -32.52 28.46 -23.92
CA ILE A 1002 -31.70 29.61 -24.27
C ILE A 1002 -32.57 30.75 -24.83
N LEU A 1003 -32.25 31.97 -24.40
CA LEU A 1003 -32.86 33.22 -24.83
C LEU A 1003 -31.75 34.23 -25.20
N SER A 1004 -32.05 35.13 -26.13
CA SER A 1004 -31.30 36.38 -26.30
C SER A 1004 -32.11 37.56 -25.76
N TYR A 1005 -31.46 38.48 -25.08
CA TYR A 1005 -32.04 39.71 -24.55
C TYR A 1005 -31.34 40.94 -25.16
N ASP A 1006 -32.12 41.88 -25.70
CA ASP A 1006 -31.64 43.19 -26.17
C ASP A 1006 -31.96 44.25 -25.11
N SER A 1007 -30.93 44.80 -24.48
CA SER A 1007 -31.05 45.80 -23.42
C SER A 1007 -31.56 47.15 -23.90
N THR A 1008 -31.47 47.44 -25.20
CA THR A 1008 -31.89 48.73 -25.79
C THR A 1008 -33.41 48.86 -25.77
N ASN A 1009 -34.10 47.75 -26.04
CA ASN A 1009 -35.55 47.69 -26.20
C ASN A 1009 -36.24 46.83 -25.11
N SER A 1010 -35.46 46.24 -24.21
CA SER A 1010 -35.92 45.32 -23.16
C SER A 1010 -36.73 44.14 -23.71
N GLN A 1011 -36.22 43.51 -24.77
CA GLN A 1011 -36.90 42.41 -25.47
C GLN A 1011 -36.15 41.08 -25.34
N PHE A 1012 -36.90 40.02 -25.00
CA PHE A 1012 -36.44 38.64 -25.02
C PHE A 1012 -36.85 37.97 -26.34
N ALA A 1013 -35.95 37.18 -26.92
CA ALA A 1013 -36.20 36.34 -28.08
C ALA A 1013 -35.69 34.92 -27.83
N VAL A 1014 -36.51 33.92 -28.18
CA VAL A 1014 -36.14 32.50 -28.08
C VAL A 1014 -35.18 32.14 -29.19
N ILE A 1015 -34.10 31.45 -28.85
CA ILE A 1015 -33.18 30.89 -29.84
C ILE A 1015 -33.88 29.74 -30.58
N PRO A 1016 -33.89 29.72 -31.93
CA PRO A 1016 -34.51 28.64 -32.70
C PRO A 1016 -34.00 27.25 -32.30
N GLY A 1017 -34.92 26.32 -32.06
CA GLY A 1017 -34.62 24.93 -31.70
C GLY A 1017 -34.06 24.71 -30.29
N ALA A 1018 -33.85 25.75 -29.47
CA ALA A 1018 -33.33 25.59 -28.11
C ALA A 1018 -34.28 24.80 -27.20
N SER A 1019 -35.60 24.85 -27.45
CA SER A 1019 -36.60 24.03 -26.75
C SER A 1019 -36.46 22.53 -27.01
N ASP A 1020 -35.79 22.15 -28.10
CA ASP A 1020 -35.62 20.77 -28.54
C ASP A 1020 -34.31 20.14 -28.03
N LEU A 1021 -33.51 20.89 -27.26
CA LEU A 1021 -32.31 20.35 -26.63
C LEU A 1021 -32.66 19.23 -25.64
N PRO A 1022 -31.81 18.20 -25.48
CA PRO A 1022 -32.12 16.99 -24.70
C PRO A 1022 -32.44 17.23 -23.21
N GLY A 1023 -32.01 18.36 -22.65
CA GLY A 1023 -32.28 18.79 -21.29
C GLY A 1023 -31.77 20.21 -21.03
N PRO A 1024 -31.80 20.69 -19.77
CA PRO A 1024 -31.33 22.03 -19.41
C PRO A 1024 -29.88 22.29 -19.83
N VAL A 1025 -29.56 23.54 -20.16
CA VAL A 1025 -28.19 23.96 -20.49
C VAL A 1025 -27.48 24.35 -19.19
N THR A 1026 -26.40 23.65 -18.87
CA THR A 1026 -25.57 23.91 -17.67
C THR A 1026 -24.31 24.70 -18.00
N ALA A 1027 -23.82 24.62 -19.24
CA ALA A 1027 -22.66 25.37 -19.71
C ALA A 1027 -22.87 25.91 -21.14
N LEU A 1028 -22.46 27.15 -21.36
CA LEU A 1028 -22.58 27.87 -22.64
C LEU A 1028 -21.26 28.59 -22.92
N THR A 1029 -20.82 28.64 -24.19
CA THR A 1029 -19.73 29.54 -24.62
C THR A 1029 -19.94 29.95 -26.07
N ILE A 1030 -19.45 31.13 -26.45
CA ILE A 1030 -19.53 31.61 -27.83
C ILE A 1030 -18.52 30.85 -28.72
N ALA A 1031 -18.91 30.56 -29.96
CA ALA A 1031 -18.06 29.84 -30.92
C ALA A 1031 -17.27 30.80 -31.81
N THR A 1032 -17.85 31.95 -32.12
CA THR A 1032 -17.27 32.98 -32.99
C THR A 1032 -17.30 34.35 -32.32
N ASN A 1033 -16.41 35.25 -32.74
CA ASN A 1033 -16.31 36.60 -32.21
C ASN A 1033 -17.58 37.45 -32.46
N ASP A 1034 -18.37 37.09 -33.47
CA ASP A 1034 -19.62 37.78 -33.79
C ASP A 1034 -20.77 37.38 -32.84
N GLY A 1035 -20.61 36.29 -32.08
CA GLY A 1035 -21.56 35.85 -31.06
C GLY A 1035 -22.88 35.29 -31.60
N ASP A 1036 -22.98 35.06 -32.91
CA ASP A 1036 -24.14 34.44 -33.56
C ASP A 1036 -24.07 32.91 -33.56
N GLU A 1037 -22.89 32.35 -33.30
CA GLU A 1037 -22.65 30.91 -33.14
C GLU A 1037 -22.15 30.62 -31.73
N PHE A 1038 -22.62 29.53 -31.12
CA PHE A 1038 -22.27 29.17 -29.74
C PHE A 1038 -22.41 27.68 -29.47
N TRP A 1039 -21.77 27.23 -28.40
CA TRP A 1039 -21.83 25.87 -27.89
C TRP A 1039 -22.70 25.81 -26.64
N ALA A 1040 -23.48 24.75 -26.52
CA ALA A 1040 -24.26 24.45 -25.33
C ALA A 1040 -24.02 23.00 -24.90
N ALA A 1041 -23.88 22.81 -23.59
CA ALA A 1041 -23.75 21.51 -22.95
C ALA A 1041 -24.71 21.39 -21.76
N GLY A 1042 -25.08 20.16 -21.44
CA GLY A 1042 -25.98 19.85 -20.34
C GLY A 1042 -26.16 18.35 -20.16
N GLN A 1043 -27.15 17.99 -19.34
CA GLN A 1043 -27.59 16.61 -19.16
C GLN A 1043 -29.00 16.42 -19.70
N SER A 1044 -29.23 15.31 -20.40
CA SER A 1044 -30.55 14.90 -20.84
C SER A 1044 -31.37 14.34 -19.67
N SER A 1045 -32.68 14.15 -19.90
CA SER A 1045 -33.60 13.66 -18.87
C SER A 1045 -33.28 12.27 -18.28
N ASP A 1046 -32.46 11.47 -18.98
CA ASP A 1046 -31.96 10.17 -18.56
C ASP A 1046 -30.56 10.24 -17.88
N GLY A 1047 -29.98 11.43 -17.75
CA GLY A 1047 -28.69 11.68 -17.10
C GLY A 1047 -27.47 11.67 -18.03
N ALA A 1048 -27.64 11.39 -19.33
CA ALA A 1048 -26.51 11.42 -20.28
C ALA A 1048 -26.05 12.85 -20.58
N ALA A 1049 -24.74 13.06 -20.69
CA ALA A 1049 -24.19 14.36 -21.09
C ALA A 1049 -24.40 14.59 -22.59
N TYR A 1050 -24.76 15.82 -22.96
CA TYR A 1050 -24.83 16.25 -24.35
C TYR A 1050 -23.97 17.49 -24.60
N LEU A 1051 -23.49 17.62 -25.84
CA LEU A 1051 -22.77 18.79 -26.35
C LEU A 1051 -23.26 19.09 -27.77
N GLN A 1052 -23.71 20.32 -28.01
CA GLN A 1052 -24.19 20.75 -29.34
C GLN A 1052 -23.67 22.14 -29.71
N ARG A 1053 -23.41 22.37 -31.00
CA ARG A 1053 -23.11 23.70 -31.56
C ARG A 1053 -24.34 24.26 -32.25
N PHE A 1054 -24.64 25.53 -32.02
CA PHE A 1054 -25.57 26.30 -32.82
C PHE A 1054 -24.80 27.05 -33.90
N ASP A 1055 -25.13 26.81 -35.18
CA ASP A 1055 -24.44 27.39 -36.35
C ASP A 1055 -25.04 28.73 -36.83
N GLY A 1056 -25.88 29.35 -36.00
CA GLY A 1056 -26.67 30.53 -36.34
C GLY A 1056 -28.07 30.19 -36.89
N SER A 1057 -28.32 28.93 -37.27
CA SER A 1057 -29.62 28.51 -37.83
C SER A 1057 -30.18 27.22 -37.24
N LYS A 1058 -29.31 26.23 -36.94
CA LYS A 1058 -29.68 24.90 -36.45
C LYS A 1058 -28.69 24.43 -35.39
N TRP A 1059 -29.13 23.44 -34.64
CA TRP A 1059 -28.30 22.71 -33.68
C TRP A 1059 -27.64 21.50 -34.33
N ILE A 1060 -26.33 21.38 -34.12
CA ILE A 1060 -25.49 20.28 -34.61
C ILE A 1060 -25.00 19.51 -33.38
N PRO A 1061 -25.50 18.29 -33.12
CA PRO A 1061 -25.06 17.49 -32.00
C PRO A 1061 -23.67 16.87 -32.24
N VAL A 1062 -22.84 16.82 -31.19
CA VAL A 1062 -21.66 15.96 -31.13
C VAL A 1062 -22.13 14.51 -30.95
N LYS A 1063 -21.38 13.53 -31.48
CA LYS A 1063 -21.76 12.12 -31.38
C LYS A 1063 -21.78 11.65 -29.92
N ASP A 1064 -22.90 11.10 -29.48
CA ASP A 1064 -23.12 10.65 -28.09
C ASP A 1064 -22.10 9.61 -27.60
N ALA A 1065 -21.54 8.79 -28.50
CA ALA A 1065 -20.58 7.73 -28.16
C ALA A 1065 -19.21 8.22 -27.65
N MET A 1066 -19.00 9.53 -27.50
CA MET A 1066 -17.74 10.12 -27.00
C MET A 1066 -17.72 10.30 -25.49
N PHE A 1067 -18.89 10.43 -24.85
CA PHE A 1067 -19.03 10.55 -23.40
C PHE A 1067 -19.42 9.20 -22.80
N GLY A 1068 -18.71 8.77 -21.77
CA GLY A 1068 -19.11 7.65 -20.93
C GLY A 1068 -20.18 8.07 -19.91
N ASP A 1069 -20.76 7.07 -19.26
CA ASP A 1069 -21.70 7.27 -18.15
C ASP A 1069 -21.09 8.17 -17.06
N ASP A 1070 -21.95 8.86 -16.31
CA ASP A 1070 -21.59 9.81 -15.23
C ASP A 1070 -20.73 11.01 -15.68
N THR A 1071 -20.72 11.33 -16.97
CA THR A 1071 -20.12 12.59 -17.46
C THR A 1071 -20.95 13.79 -16.99
N GLU A 1072 -20.29 14.75 -16.36
CA GLU A 1072 -20.88 16.03 -15.95
C GLU A 1072 -20.04 17.17 -16.54
N ILE A 1073 -20.60 17.91 -17.50
CA ILE A 1073 -19.95 19.10 -18.08
C ILE A 1073 -20.38 20.32 -17.28
N ARG A 1074 -19.43 20.92 -16.56
CA ARG A 1074 -19.65 22.09 -15.70
C ARG A 1074 -19.24 23.40 -16.34
N GLY A 1075 -18.31 23.35 -17.29
CA GLY A 1075 -17.86 24.52 -18.04
C GLY A 1075 -17.33 24.15 -19.41
N ILE A 1076 -17.47 25.09 -20.36
CA ILE A 1076 -16.93 24.97 -21.70
C ILE A 1076 -16.29 26.29 -22.13
N GLN A 1077 -15.17 26.24 -22.86
CA GLN A 1077 -14.47 27.43 -23.34
C GLN A 1077 -13.78 27.15 -24.67
N VAL A 1078 -13.99 28.01 -25.67
CA VAL A 1078 -13.22 27.94 -26.93
C VAL A 1078 -11.82 28.51 -26.72
N LEU A 1079 -10.81 27.79 -27.20
CA LEU A 1079 -9.41 28.18 -27.17
C LEU A 1079 -8.87 28.25 -28.60
N SER A 1080 -8.10 29.29 -28.90
CA SER A 1080 -7.42 29.43 -30.19
C SER A 1080 -6.16 28.57 -30.24
N LEU A 1081 -5.81 28.07 -31.42
CA LEU A 1081 -4.62 27.26 -31.66
C LEU A 1081 -3.53 28.05 -32.39
N SER A 1082 -2.28 27.66 -32.15
CA SER A 1082 -1.09 28.14 -32.86
C SER A 1082 -0.92 27.42 -34.21
N ASP A 1083 -1.35 26.16 -34.29
CA ASP A 1083 -1.35 25.32 -35.50
C ASP A 1083 -2.74 24.69 -35.73
N ASP A 1084 -3.15 24.61 -37.00
CA ASP A 1084 -4.46 24.09 -37.39
C ASP A 1084 -4.54 22.55 -37.24
N HIS A 1085 -5.62 22.03 -36.65
CA HIS A 1085 -5.94 20.59 -36.65
C HIS A 1085 -6.62 20.14 -37.97
N GLU A 1086 -7.01 18.87 -38.08
CA GLU A 1086 -7.72 18.33 -39.26
C GLU A 1086 -9.11 18.98 -39.46
N ALA A 1087 -9.62 19.02 -40.69
CA ALA A 1087 -10.93 19.66 -40.95
C ALA A 1087 -12.08 18.90 -40.28
N SER A 1088 -12.98 19.65 -39.61
CA SER A 1088 -14.23 19.14 -39.04
C SER A 1088 -15.40 20.03 -39.45
N ASP A 1089 -16.59 19.44 -39.56
CA ASP A 1089 -17.82 20.15 -39.90
C ASP A 1089 -18.40 20.93 -38.70
N ILE A 1090 -17.89 20.70 -37.48
CA ILE A 1090 -18.48 21.22 -36.24
C ILE A 1090 -17.58 22.19 -35.46
N ILE A 1091 -16.28 22.30 -35.74
CA ILE A 1091 -15.38 23.28 -35.10
C ILE A 1091 -14.37 23.81 -36.12
N ASP A 1092 -13.94 25.07 -35.98
CA ASP A 1092 -12.93 25.67 -36.86
C ASP A 1092 -11.57 25.01 -36.62
N ARG A 1093 -10.77 24.83 -37.67
CA ARG A 1093 -9.47 24.15 -37.61
C ARG A 1093 -8.45 24.84 -36.71
N GLY A 1094 -8.59 26.14 -36.50
CA GLY A 1094 -7.73 26.93 -35.61
C GLY A 1094 -8.25 27.03 -34.18
N GLN A 1095 -9.21 26.18 -33.77
CA GLN A 1095 -9.86 26.25 -32.46
C GLN A 1095 -10.10 24.87 -31.86
N ASP A 1096 -9.84 24.74 -30.56
CA ASP A 1096 -10.29 23.61 -29.76
C ASP A 1096 -11.35 24.06 -28.75
N LEU A 1097 -12.29 23.18 -28.41
CA LEU A 1097 -13.23 23.40 -27.31
C LEU A 1097 -12.70 22.70 -26.05
N LEU A 1098 -12.39 23.48 -25.02
CA LEU A 1098 -12.06 22.98 -23.69
C LEU A 1098 -13.36 22.64 -22.94
N LEU A 1099 -13.52 21.38 -22.55
CA LEU A 1099 -14.57 20.90 -21.66
C LEU A 1099 -13.99 20.76 -20.25
N MET A 1100 -14.70 21.25 -19.25
CA MET A 1100 -14.33 21.15 -17.83
C MET A 1100 -15.48 20.50 -17.05
N GLY A 1101 -15.13 19.62 -16.13
CA GLY A 1101 -16.11 18.92 -15.31
C GLY A 1101 -15.56 17.63 -14.76
N GLN A 1102 -16.43 16.63 -14.66
CA GLN A 1102 -16.04 15.23 -14.52
C GLN A 1102 -16.33 14.56 -15.87
N ILE A 1103 -15.33 14.52 -16.75
CA ILE A 1103 -15.50 14.08 -18.13
C ILE A 1103 -15.07 12.62 -18.25
N ASN A 1104 -16.01 11.71 -18.50
CA ASN A 1104 -15.68 10.31 -18.75
C ASN A 1104 -15.48 10.11 -20.26
N ILE A 1105 -14.24 9.91 -20.69
CA ILE A 1105 -13.86 9.79 -22.09
C ILE A 1105 -13.80 8.32 -22.47
N ALA A 1106 -14.48 7.93 -23.55
CA ALA A 1106 -14.48 6.57 -24.05
C ALA A 1106 -13.04 6.04 -24.30
N ASN A 1107 -12.73 4.84 -23.80
CA ASN A 1107 -11.42 4.18 -23.87
C ASN A 1107 -10.26 4.88 -23.11
N PHE A 1108 -10.54 5.91 -22.32
CA PHE A 1108 -9.54 6.55 -21.44
C PHE A 1108 -9.97 6.50 -19.97
N GLY A 1109 -11.23 6.82 -19.67
CA GLY A 1109 -11.75 6.97 -18.32
C GLY A 1109 -11.97 8.45 -17.95
N SER A 1110 -11.85 8.77 -16.67
CA SER A 1110 -12.17 10.12 -16.17
C SER A 1110 -11.03 11.12 -16.38
N ALA A 1111 -11.36 12.31 -16.88
CA ALA A 1111 -10.52 13.51 -16.92
C ALA A 1111 -11.28 14.71 -16.33
N SER A 1112 -10.57 15.64 -15.71
CA SER A 1112 -11.20 16.85 -15.15
C SER A 1112 -11.32 17.98 -16.18
N ALA A 1113 -10.48 17.96 -17.22
CA ALA A 1113 -10.70 18.74 -18.44
C ALA A 1113 -10.20 18.01 -19.70
N ALA A 1114 -10.85 18.26 -20.83
CA ALA A 1114 -10.54 17.65 -22.12
C ALA A 1114 -10.69 18.63 -23.28
N LEU A 1115 -9.86 18.50 -24.31
CA LEU A 1115 -9.90 19.30 -25.53
C LEU A 1115 -10.63 18.54 -26.64
N PHE A 1116 -11.58 19.21 -27.28
CA PHE A 1116 -12.35 18.68 -28.40
C PHE A 1116 -12.03 19.44 -29.68
N ASN A 1117 -11.44 18.73 -30.65
CA ASN A 1117 -11.07 19.25 -31.98
C ASN A 1117 -12.12 18.98 -33.07
N GLY A 1118 -13.35 18.66 -32.67
CA GLY A 1118 -14.44 18.34 -33.59
C GLY A 1118 -14.59 16.86 -33.95
N THR A 1119 -13.59 16.02 -33.68
CA THR A 1119 -13.65 14.57 -33.98
C THR A 1119 -13.17 13.69 -32.83
N THR A 1120 -12.25 14.18 -32.01
CA THR A 1120 -11.66 13.45 -30.88
C THR A 1120 -11.73 14.29 -29.61
N LEU A 1121 -11.92 13.63 -28.48
CA LEU A 1121 -11.89 14.23 -27.15
C LEU A 1121 -10.58 13.77 -26.46
N THR A 1122 -9.66 14.70 -26.26
CA THR A 1122 -8.31 14.43 -25.74
C THR A 1122 -8.21 14.91 -24.28
N PRO A 1123 -7.78 14.08 -23.32
CA PRO A 1123 -7.57 14.52 -21.95
C PRO A 1123 -6.56 15.67 -21.89
N PHE A 1124 -6.77 16.65 -21.02
CA PHE A 1124 -5.89 17.80 -20.87
C PHE A 1124 -5.46 18.03 -19.42
N LEU A 1125 -6.42 18.10 -18.48
CA LEU A 1125 -6.14 18.25 -17.06
C LEU A 1125 -6.72 17.08 -16.28
N LEU A 1126 -5.90 16.57 -15.38
CA LEU A 1126 -6.20 15.45 -14.50
C LEU A 1126 -6.15 15.94 -13.06
N ALA A 1127 -7.29 15.96 -12.37
CA ALA A 1127 -7.39 16.43 -10.99
C ALA A 1127 -7.88 15.31 -10.06
N THR A 1128 -7.46 15.36 -8.81
CA THR A 1128 -7.85 14.38 -7.78
C THR A 1128 -8.30 15.07 -6.51
N LYS A 1129 -9.29 14.51 -5.83
CA LYS A 1129 -9.80 14.94 -4.53
C LYS A 1129 -9.60 13.84 -3.50
N GLY A 1130 -9.42 14.18 -2.23
CA GLY A 1130 -9.24 13.22 -1.14
C GLY A 1130 -7.76 12.90 -0.93
N GLN A 1131 -7.03 13.84 -0.31
CA GLN A 1131 -5.68 13.61 0.25
C GLN A 1131 -5.70 12.66 1.48
N ASP A 1132 -6.88 12.27 1.94
CA ASP A 1132 -7.15 11.38 3.07
C ASP A 1132 -7.34 9.90 2.66
N GLY A 1133 -6.64 9.44 1.62
CA GLY A 1133 -6.61 8.00 1.26
C GLY A 1133 -7.94 7.44 0.73
N SER A 1134 -8.91 8.29 0.44
CA SER A 1134 -10.16 7.98 -0.26
C SER A 1134 -10.19 8.60 -1.67
N THR A 1135 -9.03 8.71 -2.33
CA THR A 1135 -8.85 9.53 -3.53
C THR A 1135 -9.88 9.27 -4.63
N GLN A 1136 -10.61 10.31 -4.99
CA GLN A 1136 -11.63 10.33 -6.04
C GLN A 1136 -11.15 11.22 -7.20
N PRO A 1137 -11.69 11.01 -8.42
CA PRO A 1137 -11.55 11.98 -9.49
C PRO A 1137 -11.98 13.38 -9.02
N GLY A 1138 -11.10 14.36 -9.21
CA GLY A 1138 -11.45 15.77 -9.02
C GLY A 1138 -12.22 16.30 -10.23
N SER A 1139 -12.85 17.46 -10.07
CA SER A 1139 -13.61 18.10 -11.16
C SER A 1139 -13.23 19.57 -11.30
N LEU A 1140 -13.16 20.06 -12.54
CA LEU A 1140 -13.00 21.50 -12.81
C LEU A 1140 -14.37 22.11 -13.11
N SER A 1141 -14.63 23.32 -12.63
CA SER A 1141 -15.88 24.03 -12.84
C SER A 1141 -15.74 25.24 -13.76
N SER A 1142 -14.60 25.93 -13.75
CA SER A 1142 -14.40 27.12 -14.57
C SER A 1142 -12.93 27.40 -14.91
N VAL A 1143 -12.75 28.17 -15.97
CA VAL A 1143 -11.49 28.83 -16.35
C VAL A 1143 -11.73 30.33 -16.32
N PHE A 1144 -10.79 31.08 -15.77
CA PHE A 1144 -10.82 32.54 -15.79
C PHE A 1144 -9.45 33.08 -16.18
N VAL A 1145 -9.47 34.19 -16.92
CA VAL A 1145 -8.28 34.78 -17.54
C VAL A 1145 -8.23 36.27 -17.28
N GLU A 1146 -7.04 36.85 -17.33
CA GLU A 1146 -6.83 38.29 -17.13
C GLU A 1146 -7.51 39.12 -18.23
N ASN A 1147 -7.52 38.61 -19.47
CA ASN A 1147 -8.08 39.29 -20.64
C ASN A 1147 -9.18 38.45 -21.33
N PRO A 1148 -10.41 38.36 -20.77
CA PRO A 1148 -11.46 37.47 -21.30
C PRO A 1148 -11.94 37.84 -22.71
N ASN A 1149 -11.81 39.10 -23.12
CA ASN A 1149 -12.13 39.53 -24.49
C ASN A 1149 -11.10 39.06 -25.54
N SER A 1150 -10.02 38.39 -25.14
CA SER A 1150 -8.96 37.93 -26.04
C SER A 1150 -9.12 36.49 -26.54
N PHE A 1151 -10.10 35.69 -26.06
CA PHE A 1151 -10.29 34.29 -26.49
C PHE A 1151 -10.43 34.11 -28.01
N PHE A 1152 -10.93 35.13 -28.72
CA PHE A 1152 -11.14 35.11 -30.18
C PHE A 1152 -10.20 36.03 -30.96
N LYS A 1153 -9.15 36.58 -30.33
CA LYS A 1153 -8.14 37.34 -31.05
C LYS A 1153 -7.26 36.38 -31.85
N GLN A 1154 -7.53 36.28 -33.14
CA GLN A 1154 -6.60 35.61 -34.05
C GLN A 1154 -5.32 36.44 -34.13
N ALA A 1155 -4.17 35.80 -33.85
CA ALA A 1155 -2.87 36.36 -34.16
C ALA A 1155 -2.87 36.73 -35.65
N LYS A 1156 -2.90 38.02 -35.95
CA LYS A 1156 -2.76 38.48 -37.33
C LYS A 1156 -1.42 37.95 -37.82
N LYS A 1157 -1.44 36.97 -38.73
CA LYS A 1157 -0.24 36.48 -39.42
C LYS A 1157 0.39 37.67 -40.13
N HIS A 1158 1.31 38.36 -39.47
CA HIS A 1158 2.13 39.37 -40.11
C HIS A 1158 3.00 38.65 -41.12
N LEU A 1159 2.91 39.05 -42.39
CA LEU A 1159 3.86 38.58 -43.41
C LEU A 1159 5.28 38.79 -42.86
N PRO A 1160 6.13 37.75 -42.84
CA PRO A 1160 7.46 37.89 -42.27
C PRO A 1160 8.20 39.01 -42.99
N LEU A 1161 9.02 39.76 -42.25
CA LEU A 1161 9.61 41.03 -42.73
C LEU A 1161 10.31 40.87 -44.11
N TRP A 1162 10.93 39.72 -44.36
CA TRP A 1162 11.57 39.39 -45.63
C TRP A 1162 10.59 39.28 -46.82
N ALA A 1163 9.37 38.78 -46.60
CA ALA A 1163 8.32 38.68 -47.61
C ALA A 1163 7.76 40.07 -47.96
N ILE A 1164 7.62 40.96 -46.99
CA ILE A 1164 7.23 42.37 -47.21
C ILE A 1164 8.27 43.09 -48.06
N VAL A 1165 9.56 42.87 -47.76
CA VAL A 1165 10.67 43.43 -48.54
C VAL A 1165 10.67 42.89 -49.98
N LEU A 1166 10.40 41.60 -50.19
CA LEU A 1166 10.33 40.99 -51.52
C LEU A 1166 9.13 41.51 -52.34
N ILE A 1167 7.96 41.65 -51.73
CA ILE A 1167 6.77 42.21 -52.39
C ILE A 1167 7.03 43.68 -52.75
N GLY A 1168 7.62 44.46 -51.84
CA GLY A 1168 8.02 45.84 -52.11
C GLY A 1168 9.02 45.95 -53.27
N LEU A 1169 10.02 45.07 -53.31
CA LEU A 1169 10.99 45.00 -54.41
C LEU A 1169 10.32 44.64 -55.74
N ALA A 1170 9.42 43.65 -55.74
CA ALA A 1170 8.70 43.22 -56.94
C ALA A 1170 7.79 44.33 -57.50
N ILE A 1171 7.09 45.06 -56.63
CA ILE A 1171 6.27 46.21 -57.03
C ILE A 1171 7.15 47.34 -57.58
N ALA A 1172 8.29 47.63 -56.95
CA ALA A 1172 9.23 48.64 -57.43
C ALA A 1172 9.81 48.29 -58.82
N LEU A 1173 10.18 47.02 -59.04
CA LEU A 1173 10.66 46.53 -60.34
C LEU A 1173 9.55 46.57 -61.41
N LEU A 1174 8.31 46.23 -61.05
CA LEU A 1174 7.17 46.32 -61.96
C LEU A 1174 6.86 47.78 -62.34
N LEU A 1175 6.86 48.70 -61.38
CA LEU A 1175 6.60 50.12 -61.62
C LEU A 1175 7.71 50.78 -62.44
N THR A 1176 8.98 50.44 -62.17
CA THR A 1176 10.10 50.92 -63.00
C THR A 1176 10.03 50.35 -64.42
N PHE A 1177 9.70 49.07 -64.58
CA PHE A 1177 9.46 48.48 -65.90
C PHE A 1177 8.30 49.18 -66.64
N LEU A 1178 7.18 49.44 -65.97
CA LEU A 1178 6.04 50.16 -66.55
C LEU A 1178 6.39 51.59 -66.94
N LEU A 1179 7.20 52.30 -66.14
CA LEU A 1179 7.71 53.64 -66.49
C LEU A 1179 8.65 53.61 -67.70
N VAL A 1180 9.51 52.60 -67.80
CA VAL A 1180 10.39 52.40 -68.97
C VAL A 1180 9.56 52.07 -70.21
N VAL A 1181 8.57 51.19 -70.11
CA VAL A 1181 7.67 50.86 -71.21
C VAL A 1181 6.83 52.07 -71.62
N ALA A 1182 6.29 52.83 -70.67
CA ALA A 1182 5.59 54.08 -70.96
C ALA A 1182 6.52 55.09 -71.64
N GLY A 1183 7.77 55.21 -71.19
CA GLY A 1183 8.81 56.01 -71.83
C GLY A 1183 9.08 55.57 -73.27
N ILE A 1184 9.23 54.26 -73.52
CA ILE A 1184 9.42 53.70 -74.87
C ILE A 1184 8.19 53.93 -75.74
N VAL A 1185 6.98 53.77 -75.20
CA VAL A 1185 5.73 54.00 -75.93
C VAL A 1185 5.57 55.49 -76.28
N ILE A 1186 5.91 56.40 -75.36
CA ILE A 1186 5.93 57.85 -75.61
C ILE A 1186 7.00 58.20 -76.65
N GLU A 1187 8.20 57.62 -76.56
CA GLU A 1187 9.29 57.84 -77.51
C GLU A 1187 8.94 57.28 -78.90
N TRP A 1188 8.27 56.12 -78.95
CA TRP A 1188 7.76 55.50 -80.17
C TRP A 1188 6.63 56.33 -80.77
N TYR A 1189 5.73 56.90 -79.96
CA TYR A 1189 4.69 57.83 -80.42
C TYR A 1189 5.30 59.15 -80.92
N ARG A 1190 6.31 59.70 -80.23
CA ARG A 1190 7.08 60.88 -80.69
C ARG A 1190 7.78 60.61 -82.02
N LYS A 1191 8.46 59.46 -82.16
CA LYS A 1191 9.14 59.06 -83.41
C LYS A 1191 8.16 58.72 -84.54
N ARG A 1192 6.92 58.35 -84.23
CA ARG A 1192 5.86 58.14 -85.23
C ARG A 1192 5.19 59.44 -85.66
N ALA A 1193 5.11 60.44 -84.77
CA ALA A 1193 4.62 61.79 -85.07
C ALA A 1193 5.69 62.68 -85.74
N GLN A 1194 6.97 62.43 -85.48
CA GLN A 1194 8.11 63.10 -86.09
C GLN A 1194 8.77 62.15 -87.09
N GLY A 1195 8.21 62.10 -88.30
CA GLY A 1195 8.73 61.30 -89.41
C GLY A 1195 10.23 61.51 -89.67
N TYR A 1196 10.84 60.50 -90.30
CA TYR A 1196 12.24 60.42 -90.73
C TYR A 1196 12.79 61.77 -91.24
N SER A 1197 13.77 62.35 -90.54
CA SER A 1197 14.48 63.55 -91.01
C SER A 1197 15.81 63.13 -91.64
N PRO A 1198 16.05 63.40 -92.93
CA PRO A 1198 17.33 63.12 -93.58
C PRO A 1198 18.41 64.08 -93.09
N ALA A 1199 19.66 63.61 -93.14
CA ALA A 1199 20.84 64.42 -92.82
C ALA A 1199 20.88 65.71 -93.68
N PRO A 1200 21.07 66.90 -93.09
CA PRO A 1200 21.36 68.11 -93.86
C PRO A 1200 22.81 68.09 -94.36
N GLN A 1201 22.96 68.03 -95.67
CA GLN A 1201 24.13 68.58 -96.35
C GLN A 1201 23.92 70.09 -96.56
N SER A 1202 24.69 70.93 -95.86
CA SER A 1202 25.36 72.11 -96.45
C SER A 1202 26.02 72.99 -95.37
N TYR A 1203 27.33 73.11 -95.53
CA TYR A 1203 28.29 74.08 -94.99
C TYR A 1203 27.93 75.52 -95.47
N ASN A 1204 28.04 76.59 -94.69
CA ASN A 1204 29.20 77.51 -94.52
C ASN A 1204 28.72 78.67 -93.59
N ASP A 1205 29.49 79.41 -92.80
CA ASP A 1205 30.91 79.45 -92.43
C ASP A 1205 31.02 80.50 -91.29
N ARG A 1206 31.86 80.21 -90.28
CA ARG A 1206 32.76 81.15 -89.57
C ARG A 1206 33.34 80.49 -88.31
N LEU A 1207 34.51 79.90 -88.53
CA LEU A 1207 35.70 79.86 -87.67
C LEU A 1207 35.60 80.70 -86.37
N GLY A 1208 36.04 80.25 -85.20
CA GLY A 1208 36.69 79.01 -84.79
C GLY A 1208 37.15 79.11 -83.33
N ASN A 1209 37.43 77.98 -82.66
CA ASN A 1209 38.66 77.81 -81.88
C ASN A 1209 38.81 76.37 -81.37
N VAL A 1210 40.05 75.92 -81.41
CA VAL A 1210 40.56 74.57 -81.14
C VAL A 1210 41.05 74.51 -79.69
N GLY A 1211 40.90 73.38 -78.99
CA GLY A 1211 41.53 73.23 -77.66
C GLY A 1211 41.27 71.93 -76.90
N ARG A 1212 41.90 70.84 -77.39
CA ARG A 1212 42.39 69.62 -76.72
C ARG A 1212 42.08 69.39 -75.22
N LEU A 1213 41.61 68.17 -74.91
CA LEU A 1213 41.87 67.50 -73.63
C LEU A 1213 43.29 66.91 -73.60
N PRO A 1214 43.95 66.89 -72.42
CA PRO A 1214 44.88 65.83 -72.04
C PRO A 1214 44.34 64.95 -70.89
N PRO A 1215 44.88 63.73 -70.69
CA PRO A 1215 44.33 62.72 -69.82
C PRO A 1215 45.24 62.40 -68.62
N GLU A 1216 45.19 63.14 -67.51
CA GLU A 1216 45.79 62.69 -66.25
C GLU A 1216 45.11 63.37 -65.06
N GLN A 1217 44.44 62.57 -64.21
CA GLN A 1217 44.11 62.74 -62.78
C GLN A 1217 42.96 61.76 -62.49
N LEU A 1218 43.19 60.45 -62.37
CA LEU A 1218 44.20 59.79 -61.53
C LEU A 1218 44.04 60.24 -60.07
N PHE A 1219 43.16 59.51 -59.39
CA PHE A 1219 43.12 59.29 -57.94
C PHE A 1219 43.37 60.52 -57.04
N GLY A 1220 42.29 61.03 -56.46
CA GLY A 1220 42.36 62.05 -55.42
C GLY A 1220 41.07 62.04 -54.60
N THR A 1221 40.81 60.99 -53.82
CA THR A 1221 41.18 60.90 -52.40
C THR A 1221 40.23 61.65 -51.48
N LEU A 1222 40.00 61.00 -50.33
CA LEU A 1222 39.55 61.58 -49.06
C LEU A 1222 38.04 61.83 -49.00
N SER A 1223 37.32 61.40 -47.99
CA SER A 1223 37.70 60.86 -46.68
C SER A 1223 36.41 60.41 -46.03
N GLY A 1224 36.48 59.39 -45.15
CA GLY A 1224 35.46 59.21 -44.12
C GLY A 1224 35.39 60.43 -43.17
N PRO A 1225 34.84 60.32 -41.95
CA PRO A 1225 34.42 59.08 -41.30
C PRO A 1225 33.15 59.20 -40.42
N ARG A 1226 32.84 58.08 -39.77
CA ARG A 1226 32.38 57.96 -38.38
C ARG A 1226 30.89 58.12 -38.06
N ALA A 1227 30.34 56.97 -37.65
CA ALA A 1227 29.42 56.78 -36.53
C ALA A 1227 29.90 57.52 -35.24
N PRO A 1228 29.05 57.68 -34.20
CA PRO A 1228 28.73 56.53 -33.34
C PRO A 1228 27.30 56.50 -32.74
N ALA A 1229 26.96 55.30 -32.25
CA ALA A 1229 26.16 54.97 -31.05
C ALA A 1229 24.79 55.67 -30.87
N ILE A 1230 23.70 54.95 -30.59
CA ILE A 1230 23.51 53.82 -29.66
C ILE A 1230 22.67 52.74 -30.31
#